data_AF-F8N8N9-F1
#
_entry.id   AF-F8N8N9-F1
#
_cell.length_a   1.000
_cell.length_b   1.000
_cell.length_c   1.000
_cell.angle_alpha   90.00
_cell.angle_beta   90.00
_cell.angle_gamma   90.00
#
_symmetry.space_group_name_H-M   'P 1'
#
loop_
_entity.id
_entity.type
_entity.pdbx_description
1 polymer ?
#
loop_
_entity_poly.entity_id
_entity_poly.type
_entity_poly.pdbx_seq_one_letter_code
_entity_poly.pdbx_strand_id
1 'polypeptide(L)'
;MRHMKQLLLSLSVCLVMLLCALPLCADIVKGRVVDGTDGHPLTDASVVFKQNTAWSMSISTVTTDSLGVFNFSSYMTGMTTFEASYIGYKTHRKALYLYDQSQSTDTVDLGDIRLQPTSVMLEAVKVTGHLPRITMSGDTIVFHPEAFKLQDNARLLELLTKLPGVRQGDDGRFYWNNKPIRLLVDGKDIFGGSAIISQLPAEVAKKLKLYDRKSKLARHTGNEDGKEDMVLDVEAKPGFLDKWYGNIEAVYGDGNHYNGEMRVYKLSDKNPLMVFGNMNNMNEQHEIGQDSYSQNSIDLQGKQQYVSTAWQHNGKTKGAGDNNYISINPDFGHRDGWGTTYGNSQRFLPGEQQTFTITQNDNRSHSITPGLRINTQLYTDSVNFINLNAETKYTKEQQWTEYRMARFSESPSTFGDFPMDAAFDAAKGSDIYRHMLLRNRNNSAATSESTHSNVDFTLNHFLPRQKGEMSIEANIVYNTNNTRQHTDRQFDYLTEGTTDALHQYSRNPKSDLYSSLSATLKYYLSKAVLLNITAKTGYDFSRDDNDFYADRLSNAPTDYTPTALDNANTQRSRLHTWHGSLTLAPVINFRKRVHLTPSVEWAYSHDRLNFRRGDLDTLAVRNTHLLNPSLFFLWKINRAQGLDIKAGYTADKPEMLQTVDFENTTDPLNVVRGNTHLRTYGNLYSKLNFSQVLAPLQAVTSLLLEYNHYVRPISTLYTYDAASGRYTSTRVNVRGGNRFAASLNVDKSFGPSFRLVNIGTLTWQKRYAWLIKTDDNDSPALNGERDFSYEDQFTFSFETGPFNASTYAYLTTYDYRYDLTPAFNNRPLSLIYGLRLRLNQKRWIATTEVTDSYHHGYLSADINRHRVIWNGEIGVKLFHNQAALSLRAQDILRNFNCTNATISAYERSETWSTQFYHFIGIRFYYDLEPKKRK
;
A
#
# COMPACT_ATOMS: atom_id res chain seq x y z
N MET A 1 -19.50 -13.63 -25.67
CA MET A 1 -20.59 -13.72 -24.67
C MET A 1 -20.82 -15.13 -24.12
N ARG A 2 -20.76 -16.20 -24.92
CA ARG A 2 -21.01 -17.59 -24.47
C ARG A 2 -19.97 -18.09 -23.44
N HIS A 3 -18.68 -17.82 -23.66
CA HIS A 3 -17.60 -18.16 -22.71
C HIS A 3 -17.65 -17.32 -21.42
N MET A 4 -18.09 -16.06 -21.48
CA MET A 4 -18.27 -15.20 -20.30
C MET A 4 -19.46 -15.67 -19.45
N LYS A 5 -20.55 -16.11 -20.10
CA LYS A 5 -21.66 -16.78 -19.39
C LYS A 5 -21.19 -18.08 -18.77
N GLN A 6 -20.39 -18.89 -19.47
CA GLN A 6 -19.84 -20.14 -18.91
C GLN A 6 -18.87 -19.90 -17.76
N LEU A 7 -18.01 -18.87 -17.82
CA LEU A 7 -17.08 -18.51 -16.76
C LEU A 7 -17.80 -17.91 -15.54
N LEU A 8 -18.76 -17.00 -15.76
CA LEU A 8 -19.59 -16.45 -14.68
C LEU A 8 -20.49 -17.52 -14.08
N LEU A 9 -21.04 -18.44 -14.88
CA LEU A 9 -21.82 -19.59 -14.40
C LEU A 9 -20.93 -20.56 -13.61
N SER A 10 -19.70 -20.82 -14.04
CA SER A 10 -18.77 -21.67 -13.29
C SER A 10 -18.26 -20.99 -12.02
N LEU A 11 -18.02 -19.67 -12.02
CA LEU A 11 -17.65 -18.91 -10.81
C LEU A 11 -18.82 -18.81 -9.82
N SER A 12 -20.04 -18.59 -10.31
CA SER A 12 -21.24 -18.56 -9.46
C SER A 12 -21.65 -19.96 -8.99
N VAL A 13 -21.44 -21.01 -9.79
CA VAL A 13 -21.57 -22.40 -9.33
C VAL A 13 -20.48 -22.76 -8.31
N CYS A 14 -19.25 -22.26 -8.46
CA CYS A 14 -18.19 -22.47 -7.48
C CYS A 14 -18.45 -21.70 -6.18
N LEU A 15 -18.97 -20.46 -6.26
CA LEU A 15 -19.39 -19.65 -5.11
C LEU A 15 -20.62 -20.24 -4.41
N VAL A 16 -21.60 -20.76 -5.17
CA VAL A 16 -22.76 -21.47 -4.65
C VAL A 16 -22.36 -22.83 -4.08
N MET A 17 -21.41 -23.57 -4.66
CA MET A 17 -20.85 -24.78 -4.05
C MET A 17 -20.08 -24.49 -2.76
N LEU A 18 -19.35 -23.37 -2.68
CA LEU A 18 -18.70 -22.90 -1.45
C LEU A 18 -19.71 -22.45 -0.38
N LEU A 19 -20.87 -21.89 -0.78
CA LEU A 19 -21.97 -21.49 0.13
C LEU A 19 -22.92 -22.65 0.49
N CYS A 20 -23.02 -23.69 -0.35
CA CYS A 20 -23.86 -24.87 -0.14
C CYS A 20 -23.13 -26.05 0.53
N ALA A 21 -21.83 -25.93 0.84
CA ALA A 21 -21.07 -26.94 1.59
C ALA A 21 -21.25 -26.83 3.11
N LEU A 22 -22.44 -26.45 3.60
CA LEU A 22 -22.83 -26.65 4.99
C LEU A 22 -23.74 -27.89 5.06
N PRO A 23 -23.23 -29.07 5.47
CA PRO A 23 -24.10 -30.17 5.82
C PRO A 23 -24.84 -29.84 7.11
N LEU A 24 -26.16 -29.62 6.99
CA LEU A 24 -27.12 -29.69 8.09
C LEU A 24 -27.51 -31.17 8.27
N CYS A 25 -26.87 -31.81 9.24
CA CYS A 25 -27.41 -32.81 10.18
C CYS A 25 -26.23 -33.31 11.02
N ALA A 26 -26.37 -33.25 12.36
CA ALA A 26 -25.34 -33.70 13.29
C ALA A 26 -25.92 -34.73 14.25
N ASP A 27 -25.15 -35.78 14.53
CA ASP A 27 -25.44 -36.67 15.65
C ASP A 27 -24.94 -36.03 16.94
N ILE A 28 -25.80 -35.99 17.95
CA ILE A 28 -25.45 -35.50 19.28
C ILE A 28 -24.92 -36.67 20.09
N VAL A 29 -23.65 -36.60 20.46
CA VAL A 29 -23.04 -37.50 21.45
C VAL A 29 -23.06 -36.78 22.80
N LYS A 30 -23.67 -37.39 23.80
CA LYS A 30 -23.69 -36.88 25.18
C LYS A 30 -23.05 -37.86 26.15
N GLY A 31 -22.54 -37.36 27.26
CA GLY A 31 -22.00 -38.19 28.34
C GLY A 31 -21.64 -37.37 29.56
N ARG A 32 -21.26 -38.04 30.65
CA ARG A 32 -20.85 -37.38 31.90
C ARG A 32 -19.51 -37.94 32.38
N VAL A 33 -18.56 -37.09 32.75
CA VAL A 33 -17.28 -37.51 33.31
C VAL A 33 -17.33 -37.34 34.82
N VAL A 34 -17.02 -38.42 35.54
CA VAL A 34 -17.07 -38.47 37.01
C VAL A 34 -15.80 -39.12 37.56
N ASP A 35 -15.51 -38.82 38.83
CA ASP A 35 -14.48 -39.51 39.59
C ASP A 35 -14.87 -40.99 39.76
N GLY A 36 -13.94 -41.89 39.45
CA GLY A 36 -14.15 -43.33 39.51
C GLY A 36 -14.15 -43.94 40.91
N THR A 37 -13.81 -43.17 41.95
CA THR A 37 -13.78 -43.60 43.36
C THR A 37 -15.02 -43.18 44.14
N ASP A 38 -15.48 -41.93 44.00
CA ASP A 38 -16.58 -41.38 44.79
C ASP A 38 -17.78 -40.88 43.95
N GLY A 39 -17.66 -40.90 42.62
CA GLY A 39 -18.74 -40.54 41.69
C GLY A 39 -19.01 -39.04 41.58
N HIS A 40 -18.17 -38.18 42.17
CA HIS A 40 -18.34 -36.73 42.02
C HIS A 40 -18.11 -36.30 40.56
N PRO A 41 -18.92 -35.35 40.03
CA PRO A 41 -18.72 -34.85 38.68
C PRO A 41 -17.37 -34.13 38.53
N LEU A 42 -16.64 -34.45 37.47
CA LEU A 42 -15.38 -33.77 37.15
C LEU A 42 -15.68 -32.61 36.20
N THR A 43 -15.75 -31.40 36.73
CA THR A 43 -15.89 -30.15 35.95
C THR A 43 -14.61 -29.83 35.20
N ASP A 44 -14.74 -29.30 33.98
CA ASP A 44 -13.62 -28.96 33.07
C ASP A 44 -12.74 -30.15 32.64
N ALA A 45 -13.25 -31.39 32.75
CA ALA A 45 -12.62 -32.56 32.16
C ALA A 45 -12.64 -32.45 30.63
N SER A 46 -11.49 -32.73 30.00
CA SER A 46 -11.32 -32.63 28.55
C SER A 46 -11.73 -33.94 27.90
N VAL A 47 -12.69 -33.88 26.98
CA VAL A 47 -13.13 -35.02 26.15
C VAL A 47 -12.73 -34.74 24.71
N VAL A 48 -11.80 -35.55 24.20
CA VAL A 48 -11.25 -35.44 22.84
C VAL A 48 -11.90 -36.50 21.95
N PHE A 49 -12.44 -36.08 20.82
CA PHE A 49 -13.03 -36.91 19.78
C PHE A 49 -12.03 -37.00 18.64
N LYS A 50 -11.60 -38.22 18.30
CA LYS A 50 -10.69 -38.52 17.19
C LYS A 50 -11.39 -39.41 16.19
N GLN A 51 -11.56 -38.93 14.97
CA GLN A 51 -12.21 -39.69 13.90
C GLN A 51 -11.26 -39.82 12.71
N ASN A 52 -11.03 -41.06 12.29
CA ASN A 52 -10.09 -41.38 11.22
C ASN A 52 -10.88 -41.68 9.94
N THR A 53 -10.54 -40.98 8.86
CA THR A 53 -11.05 -41.26 7.50
C THR A 53 -9.90 -41.73 6.61
N ALA A 54 -10.19 -42.26 5.41
CA ALA A 54 -9.14 -42.76 4.52
C ALA A 54 -8.15 -41.68 4.03
N TRP A 55 -8.47 -40.38 4.18
CA TRP A 55 -7.63 -39.26 3.70
C TRP A 55 -7.34 -38.18 4.75
N SER A 56 -7.92 -38.23 5.96
CA SER A 56 -7.72 -37.22 7.02
C SER A 56 -8.11 -37.71 8.43
N MET A 57 -7.57 -37.06 9.47
CA MET A 57 -7.96 -37.28 10.87
C MET A 57 -8.59 -36.00 11.45
N SER A 58 -9.82 -36.10 11.93
CA SER A 58 -10.53 -35.01 12.62
C SER A 58 -10.32 -35.13 14.12
N ILE A 59 -9.96 -34.02 14.79
CA ILE A 59 -9.81 -33.93 16.24
C ILE A 59 -10.64 -32.77 16.76
N SER A 60 -11.58 -33.07 17.64
CA SER A 60 -12.40 -32.08 18.34
C SER A 60 -12.26 -32.25 19.85
N THR A 61 -12.39 -31.16 20.61
CA THR A 61 -12.28 -31.21 22.07
C THR A 61 -13.41 -30.40 22.69
N VAL A 62 -14.08 -30.98 23.67
CA VAL A 62 -15.07 -30.32 24.52
C VAL A 62 -14.66 -30.45 25.98
N THR A 63 -15.13 -29.55 26.82
CA THR A 63 -14.97 -29.63 28.27
C THR A 63 -16.31 -29.95 28.92
N THR A 64 -16.28 -30.63 30.06
CA THR A 64 -17.48 -30.90 30.87
C THR A 64 -17.94 -29.67 31.65
N ASP A 65 -19.25 -29.55 31.87
CA ASP A 65 -19.84 -28.50 32.69
C ASP A 65 -19.74 -28.77 34.21
N SER A 66 -20.37 -27.92 35.02
CA SER A 66 -20.38 -28.06 36.49
C SER A 66 -21.02 -29.35 37.01
N LEU A 67 -21.80 -30.05 36.17
CA LEU A 67 -22.40 -31.35 36.46
C LEU A 67 -21.62 -32.51 35.82
N GLY A 68 -20.44 -32.23 35.29
CA GLY A 68 -19.58 -33.20 34.60
C GLY A 68 -20.08 -33.59 33.21
N VAL A 69 -21.11 -32.93 32.68
CA VAL A 69 -21.77 -33.30 31.42
C VAL A 69 -21.08 -32.65 30.23
N PHE A 70 -20.95 -33.38 29.13
CA PHE A 70 -20.51 -32.85 27.85
C PHE A 70 -21.48 -33.25 26.73
N ASN A 71 -21.56 -32.38 25.71
CA ASN A 71 -22.30 -32.62 24.48
C ASN A 71 -21.41 -32.30 23.28
N PHE A 72 -21.41 -33.15 22.27
CA PHE A 72 -20.65 -32.97 21.04
C PHE A 72 -21.51 -33.33 19.83
N SER A 73 -21.55 -32.45 18.83
CA SER A 73 -22.25 -32.68 17.57
C SER A 73 -21.26 -33.10 16.50
N SER A 74 -21.37 -34.34 16.00
CA SER A 74 -20.54 -34.85 14.90
C SER A 74 -21.32 -34.89 13.59
N TYR A 75 -20.66 -34.53 12.50
CA TYR A 75 -21.23 -34.51 11.14
C TYR A 75 -20.68 -35.65 10.25
N MET A 76 -19.90 -36.57 10.84
CA MET A 76 -19.15 -37.58 10.10
C MET A 76 -19.47 -38.99 10.61
N THR A 77 -19.74 -39.91 9.70
CA THR A 77 -19.93 -41.35 9.96
C THR A 77 -18.56 -42.05 10.00
N GLY A 78 -18.36 -42.99 10.95
CA GLY A 78 -17.14 -43.78 11.03
C GLY A 78 -16.66 -44.08 12.45
N MET A 79 -15.57 -44.86 12.55
CA MET A 79 -15.01 -45.24 13.84
C MET A 79 -14.39 -44.03 14.54
N THR A 80 -14.95 -43.69 15.68
CA THR A 80 -14.58 -42.53 16.48
C THR A 80 -14.04 -43.01 17.82
N THR A 81 -12.90 -42.46 18.22
CA THR A 81 -12.33 -42.68 19.54
C THR A 81 -12.51 -41.46 20.41
N PHE A 82 -13.01 -41.68 21.62
CA PHE A 82 -13.30 -40.70 22.66
C PHE A 82 -12.24 -40.88 23.75
N GLU A 83 -11.52 -39.82 24.08
CA GLU A 83 -10.52 -39.80 25.14
C GLU A 83 -10.90 -38.76 26.18
N ALA A 84 -11.34 -39.20 27.35
CA ALA A 84 -11.63 -38.33 28.48
C ALA A 84 -10.40 -38.25 29.40
N SER A 85 -10.01 -37.03 29.77
CA SER A 85 -8.85 -36.78 30.63
C SER A 85 -9.10 -35.63 31.60
N TYR A 86 -8.54 -35.76 32.80
CA TYR A 86 -8.56 -34.74 33.83
C TYR A 86 -7.26 -34.80 34.63
N ILE A 87 -6.77 -33.65 35.11
CA ILE A 87 -5.46 -33.58 35.78
C ILE A 87 -5.50 -34.45 37.04
N GLY A 88 -4.51 -35.34 37.18
CA GLY A 88 -4.45 -36.29 38.29
C GLY A 88 -5.21 -37.60 38.07
N TYR A 89 -5.76 -37.84 36.87
CA TYR A 89 -6.52 -39.05 36.55
C TYR A 89 -5.98 -39.78 35.30
N LYS A 90 -6.23 -41.09 35.20
CA LYS A 90 -5.86 -41.90 34.02
C LYS A 90 -6.82 -41.56 32.89
N THR A 91 -6.29 -41.23 31.71
CA THR A 91 -7.09 -41.03 30.50
C THR A 91 -7.91 -42.28 30.19
N HIS A 92 -9.22 -42.13 30.06
CA HIS A 92 -10.13 -43.20 29.65
C HIS A 92 -10.41 -43.10 28.16
N ARG A 93 -10.24 -44.20 27.43
CA ARG A 93 -10.42 -44.27 25.97
C ARG A 93 -11.54 -45.24 25.63
N LYS A 94 -12.52 -44.78 24.87
CA LYS A 94 -13.64 -45.58 24.38
C LYS A 94 -13.74 -45.38 22.86
N ALA A 95 -13.97 -46.43 22.09
CA ALA A 95 -14.17 -46.31 20.65
C ALA A 95 -15.57 -46.82 20.29
N LEU A 96 -16.28 -46.10 19.42
CA LEU A 96 -17.55 -46.56 18.85
C LEU A 96 -17.68 -46.09 17.40
N TYR A 97 -18.57 -46.74 16.67
CA TYR A 97 -18.89 -46.39 15.31
C TYR A 97 -20.10 -45.45 15.30
N LEU A 98 -19.95 -44.25 14.72
CA LEU A 98 -21.05 -43.33 14.49
C LEU A 98 -21.67 -43.64 13.11
N TYR A 99 -22.98 -43.83 13.04
CA TYR A 99 -23.72 -44.23 11.82
C TYR A 99 -24.28 -43.01 11.05
N ASP A 100 -24.88 -43.22 9.88
CA ASP A 100 -25.65 -42.20 9.14
C ASP A 100 -27.12 -42.20 9.59
N GLN A 101 -27.76 -41.03 9.64
CA GLN A 101 -29.15 -40.83 10.07
C GLN A 101 -30.20 -41.52 9.19
N SER A 102 -29.82 -42.06 8.03
CA SER A 102 -30.71 -42.95 7.25
C SER A 102 -31.07 -44.25 7.97
N GLN A 103 -30.40 -44.59 9.09
CA GLN A 103 -30.66 -45.81 9.88
C GLN A 103 -30.88 -45.63 11.39
N SER A 104 -30.79 -44.43 11.97
CA SER A 104 -31.21 -44.20 13.37
C SER A 104 -31.44 -42.73 13.70
N THR A 105 -32.48 -42.42 14.47
CA THR A 105 -32.85 -41.06 14.90
C THR A 105 -32.30 -40.66 16.27
N ASP A 106 -31.29 -41.35 16.82
CA ASP A 106 -31.04 -41.25 18.26
C ASP A 106 -29.70 -40.62 18.68
N THR A 107 -29.79 -39.84 19.75
CA THR A 107 -28.64 -39.26 20.48
C THR A 107 -27.79 -40.40 21.03
N VAL A 108 -26.48 -40.41 20.75
CA VAL A 108 -25.57 -41.43 21.28
C VAL A 108 -25.16 -41.05 22.70
N ASP A 109 -25.68 -41.76 23.70
CA ASP A 109 -25.31 -41.56 25.10
C ASP A 109 -24.14 -42.47 25.50
N LEU A 110 -23.04 -41.85 25.92
CA LEU A 110 -21.84 -42.52 26.40
C LEU A 110 -21.93 -42.96 27.86
N GLY A 111 -22.95 -42.48 28.60
CA GLY A 111 -23.13 -42.69 30.03
C GLY A 111 -22.04 -42.02 30.87
N ASP A 112 -21.85 -42.53 32.09
CA ASP A 112 -20.80 -42.08 33.00
C ASP A 112 -19.43 -42.64 32.59
N ILE A 113 -18.52 -41.76 32.20
CA ILE A 113 -17.10 -42.04 32.01
C ILE A 113 -16.38 -41.82 33.34
N ARG A 114 -16.04 -42.92 34.00
CA ARG A 114 -15.37 -42.94 35.31
C ARG A 114 -13.85 -42.85 35.14
N LEU A 115 -13.25 -41.73 35.51
CA LEU A 115 -11.80 -41.56 35.51
C LEU A 115 -11.20 -42.04 36.82
N GLN A 116 -10.17 -42.90 36.74
CA GLN A 116 -9.48 -43.40 37.93
C GLN A 116 -8.35 -42.42 38.34
N PRO A 117 -8.26 -41.99 39.62
CA PRO A 117 -7.15 -41.18 40.09
C PRO A 117 -5.80 -41.87 39.82
N THR A 118 -4.80 -41.12 39.39
CA THR A 118 -3.44 -41.61 39.14
C THR A 118 -2.50 -41.06 40.20
N SER A 119 -1.71 -41.94 40.82
CA SER A 119 -0.69 -41.58 41.81
C SER A 119 0.63 -41.03 41.22
N VAL A 120 0.61 -40.50 39.99
CA VAL A 120 1.81 -39.97 39.35
C VAL A 120 1.88 -38.46 39.60
N MET A 121 2.67 -38.12 40.62
CA MET A 121 3.21 -36.80 40.88
C MET A 121 4.00 -36.31 39.65
N LEU A 122 3.83 -35.04 39.32
CA LEU A 122 4.50 -34.32 38.22
C LEU A 122 6.03 -34.43 38.31
N GLU A 123 6.61 -35.43 37.65
CA GLU A 123 7.96 -35.28 37.13
C GLU A 123 7.84 -34.30 35.96
N ALA A 124 8.54 -33.17 36.08
CA ALA A 124 8.52 -32.11 35.10
C ALA A 124 8.75 -32.69 33.70
N VAL A 125 7.67 -32.82 32.92
CA VAL A 125 7.75 -32.95 31.48
C VAL A 125 8.45 -31.69 31.05
N LYS A 126 9.75 -31.80 30.82
CA LYS A 126 10.52 -30.84 30.05
C LYS A 126 9.82 -30.84 28.70
N VAL A 127 8.89 -29.91 28.50
CA VAL A 127 8.19 -29.71 27.24
C VAL A 127 9.26 -29.33 26.23
N THR A 128 9.87 -30.32 25.59
CA THR A 128 10.54 -30.20 24.29
C THR A 128 9.47 -30.06 23.20
N GLY A 129 8.37 -29.38 23.51
CA GLY A 129 7.32 -29.03 22.57
C GLY A 129 7.78 -27.79 21.82
N HIS A 130 7.77 -27.86 20.50
CA HIS A 130 8.02 -26.70 19.66
C HIS A 130 6.98 -25.62 19.99
N LEU A 131 7.43 -24.42 20.32
CA LEU A 131 6.55 -23.28 20.61
C LEU A 131 5.78 -22.94 19.32
N PRO A 132 4.43 -23.00 19.31
CA PRO A 132 3.65 -22.67 18.13
C PRO A 132 3.83 -21.18 17.77
N ARG A 133 3.93 -20.86 16.47
CA ARG A 133 4.08 -19.47 15.98
C ARG A 133 2.89 -18.59 16.37
N ILE A 134 1.69 -19.18 16.33
CA ILE A 134 0.42 -18.53 16.66
C ILE A 134 -0.32 -19.35 17.71
N THR A 135 -0.89 -18.67 18.69
CA THR A 135 -1.87 -19.24 19.63
C THR A 135 -3.06 -18.31 19.78
N MET A 136 -4.22 -18.85 20.14
CA MET A 136 -5.39 -18.04 20.50
C MET A 136 -5.52 -17.99 22.02
N SER A 137 -5.61 -16.79 22.58
CA SER A 137 -5.86 -16.55 24.00
C SER A 137 -7.09 -15.65 24.13
N GLY A 138 -8.26 -16.25 24.39
CA GLY A 138 -9.53 -15.50 24.40
C GLY A 138 -9.84 -14.90 23.02
N ASP A 139 -9.97 -13.58 22.96
CA ASP A 139 -10.20 -12.80 21.72
C ASP A 139 -8.89 -12.25 21.10
N THR A 140 -7.74 -12.69 21.59
CA THR A 140 -6.42 -12.19 21.18
C THR A 140 -5.62 -13.27 20.46
N ILE A 141 -5.09 -12.93 19.29
CA ILE A 141 -4.08 -13.74 18.60
C ILE A 141 -2.73 -13.41 19.24
N VAL A 142 -2.07 -14.42 19.78
CA VAL A 142 -0.75 -14.27 20.42
C VAL A 142 0.28 -14.90 19.52
N PHE A 143 1.19 -14.08 19.00
CA PHE A 143 2.39 -14.54 18.32
C PHE A 143 3.53 -14.66 19.33
N HIS A 144 4.30 -15.74 19.19
CA HIS A 144 5.44 -16.03 20.05
C HIS A 144 6.75 -15.72 19.31
N PRO A 145 7.44 -14.60 19.61
CA PRO A 145 8.67 -14.20 18.91
C PRO A 145 9.74 -15.31 18.86
N GLU A 146 9.87 -16.11 19.93
CA GLU A 146 10.85 -17.21 20.03
C GLU A 146 10.60 -18.35 19.03
N ALA A 147 9.38 -18.47 18.50
CA ALA A 147 9.03 -19.43 17.47
C ALA A 147 9.50 -18.98 16.07
N PHE A 148 9.83 -17.70 15.88
CA PHE A 148 10.33 -17.15 14.63
C PHE A 148 11.86 -17.18 14.61
N LYS A 149 12.43 -17.64 13.49
CA LYS A 149 13.88 -17.60 13.26
C LYS A 149 14.25 -16.23 12.71
N LEU A 150 14.74 -15.36 13.61
CA LEU A 150 15.17 -14.00 13.29
C LEU A 150 16.68 -13.93 13.11
N GLN A 151 17.17 -12.85 12.49
CA GLN A 151 18.60 -12.52 12.50
C GLN A 151 19.11 -12.26 13.93
N ASP A 152 20.39 -12.55 14.18
CA ASP A 152 21.06 -11.97 15.35
C ASP A 152 20.90 -10.45 15.27
N ASN A 153 20.49 -9.84 16.39
CA ASN A 153 20.18 -8.41 16.50
C ASN A 153 19.07 -7.94 15.53
N ALA A 154 18.18 -8.84 15.12
CA ALA A 154 17.01 -8.50 14.33
C ALA A 154 16.18 -7.40 14.99
N ARG A 155 15.54 -6.57 14.17
CA ARG A 155 14.58 -5.56 14.60
C ARG A 155 13.17 -6.12 14.65
N LEU A 156 12.29 -5.46 15.39
CA LEU A 156 10.87 -5.80 15.42
C LEU A 156 10.26 -5.79 14.01
N LEU A 157 10.71 -4.94 13.09
CA LEU A 157 10.30 -4.89 11.68
C LEU A 157 10.43 -6.25 11.00
N GLU A 158 11.55 -6.96 11.19
CA GLU A 158 11.73 -8.30 10.63
C GLU A 158 10.76 -9.30 11.26
N LEU A 159 10.55 -9.21 12.58
CA LEU A 159 9.59 -10.06 13.25
C LEU A 159 8.16 -9.80 12.75
N LEU A 160 7.78 -8.52 12.61
CA LEU A 160 6.47 -8.06 12.14
C LEU A 160 6.17 -8.54 10.71
N THR A 161 7.13 -8.44 9.80
CA THR A 161 7.00 -8.91 8.41
C THR A 161 6.96 -10.44 8.30
N LYS A 162 7.44 -11.16 9.31
CA LYS A 162 7.29 -12.61 9.42
C LYS A 162 6.00 -13.07 10.10
N LEU A 163 5.21 -12.16 10.68
CA LEU A 163 3.93 -12.54 11.30
C LEU A 163 2.92 -12.93 10.23
N PRO A 164 2.18 -14.05 10.43
CA PRO A 164 1.20 -14.46 9.45
C PRO A 164 0.05 -13.46 9.28
N GLY A 165 -0.24 -13.13 8.02
CA GLY A 165 -1.28 -12.17 7.65
C GLY A 165 -0.90 -10.70 7.84
N VAL A 166 0.30 -10.39 8.36
CA VAL A 166 0.82 -9.02 8.46
C VAL A 166 1.62 -8.68 7.21
N ARG A 167 1.35 -7.52 6.63
CA ARG A 167 2.13 -6.92 5.54
C ARG A 167 2.48 -5.48 5.88
N GLN A 168 3.63 -5.00 5.40
CA GLN A 168 3.92 -3.58 5.37
C GLN A 168 3.34 -3.02 4.06
N GLY A 169 2.65 -1.88 4.11
CA GLY A 169 2.26 -1.12 2.93
C GLY A 169 3.39 -0.21 2.46
N ASP A 170 3.22 0.35 1.26
CA ASP A 170 4.19 1.29 0.67
C ASP A 170 4.33 2.59 1.48
N ASP A 171 3.32 2.91 2.31
CA ASP A 171 3.32 4.03 3.25
C ASP A 171 4.12 3.74 4.54
N GLY A 172 4.75 2.57 4.64
CA GLY A 172 5.51 2.13 5.80
C GLY A 172 4.65 1.62 6.96
N ARG A 173 3.31 1.67 6.87
CA ARG A 173 2.39 1.17 7.91
C ARG A 173 2.17 -0.33 7.79
N PHE A 174 1.80 -0.96 8.90
CA PHE A 174 1.50 -2.39 8.92
C PHE A 174 -0.01 -2.63 8.77
N TYR A 175 -0.35 -3.68 8.03
CA TYR A 175 -1.71 -4.11 7.79
C TYR A 175 -1.84 -5.59 8.14
N TRP A 176 -2.93 -5.97 8.80
CA TRP A 176 -3.31 -7.35 8.99
C TRP A 176 -4.59 -7.64 8.20
N ASN A 177 -4.55 -8.57 7.25
CA ASN A 177 -5.69 -8.87 6.36
C ASN A 177 -6.33 -7.61 5.75
N ASN A 178 -5.49 -6.70 5.24
CA ASN A 178 -5.87 -5.41 4.64
C ASN A 178 -6.49 -4.38 5.60
N LYS A 179 -6.39 -4.58 6.92
CA LYS A 179 -6.77 -3.60 7.95
C LYS A 179 -5.51 -2.99 8.58
N PRO A 180 -5.40 -1.65 8.67
CA PRO A 180 -4.24 -1.02 9.28
C PRO A 180 -4.12 -1.41 10.76
N ILE A 181 -2.89 -1.61 11.23
CA ILE A 181 -2.58 -2.00 12.60
C ILE A 181 -1.93 -0.83 13.31
N ARG A 182 -2.39 -0.52 14.53
CA ARG A 182 -1.69 0.40 15.45
C ARG A 182 -0.75 -0.40 16.34
N LEU A 183 0.51 0.02 16.43
CA LEU A 183 1.52 -0.62 17.29
C LEU A 183 1.45 -0.04 18.70
N LEU A 184 1.46 -0.89 19.72
CA LEU A 184 1.59 -0.48 21.13
C LEU A 184 2.77 -1.19 21.78
N VAL A 185 3.27 -0.66 22.90
CA VAL A 185 4.25 -1.33 23.76
C VAL A 185 3.71 -1.35 25.19
N ASP A 186 3.52 -2.54 25.75
CA ASP A 186 2.87 -2.77 27.04
C ASP A 186 1.54 -2.00 27.20
N GLY A 187 0.74 -1.98 26.12
CA GLY A 187 -0.54 -1.27 26.05
C GLY A 187 -0.44 0.27 25.98
N LYS A 188 0.77 0.84 25.92
CA LYS A 188 1.03 2.28 25.83
C LYS A 188 1.39 2.72 24.41
N ASP A 189 1.04 3.95 24.06
CA ASP A 189 1.41 4.61 22.81
C ASP A 189 2.81 5.23 22.95
N ILE A 190 3.85 4.43 22.67
CA ILE A 190 5.21 4.96 22.55
C ILE A 190 5.35 5.60 21.17
N PHE A 191 5.83 6.84 21.11
CA PHE A 191 5.92 7.63 19.88
C PHE A 191 4.58 7.77 19.12
N GLY A 192 3.43 7.71 19.79
CA GLY A 192 2.11 7.83 19.14
C GLY A 192 1.60 6.53 18.50
N GLY A 193 2.29 5.41 18.72
CA GLY A 193 1.93 4.09 18.18
C GLY A 193 2.51 3.84 16.80
N SER A 194 3.73 4.34 16.59
CA SER A 194 4.27 4.67 15.29
C SER A 194 5.22 3.62 14.69
N ALA A 195 5.60 3.82 13.43
CA ALA A 195 6.50 2.92 12.70
C ALA A 195 7.86 2.75 13.40
N ILE A 196 8.30 3.71 14.22
CA ILE A 196 9.56 3.63 14.96
C ILE A 196 9.62 2.44 15.93
N ILE A 197 8.47 1.96 16.45
CA ILE A 197 8.43 0.79 17.33
C ILE A 197 9.00 -0.42 16.58
N SER A 198 8.76 -0.52 15.28
CA SER A 198 9.35 -1.59 14.44
C SER A 198 10.88 -1.53 14.37
N GLN A 199 11.50 -0.41 14.73
CA GLN A 199 12.96 -0.25 14.70
C GLN A 199 13.65 -0.70 15.99
N LEU A 200 12.90 -1.03 17.05
CA LEU A 200 13.46 -1.57 18.28
C LEU A 200 14.03 -2.99 18.07
N PRO A 201 15.02 -3.42 18.88
CA PRO A 201 15.50 -4.80 18.84
C PRO A 201 14.37 -5.81 19.08
N ALA A 202 14.30 -6.86 18.28
CA ALA A 202 13.28 -7.89 18.38
C ALA A 202 13.34 -8.65 19.72
N GLU A 203 14.51 -8.72 20.37
CA GLU A 203 14.66 -9.37 21.68
C GLU A 203 13.84 -8.67 22.77
N VAL A 204 13.49 -7.39 22.60
CA VAL A 204 12.61 -6.63 23.50
C VAL A 204 11.25 -7.31 23.60
N ALA A 205 10.73 -7.89 22.52
CA ALA A 205 9.42 -8.53 22.51
C ALA A 205 9.46 -9.89 23.23
N LYS A 206 8.64 -10.00 24.26
CA LYS A 206 8.31 -11.26 24.94
C LYS A 206 7.16 -11.96 24.21
N LYS A 207 6.11 -11.21 23.86
CA LYS A 207 4.91 -11.69 23.14
C LYS A 207 4.37 -10.55 22.27
N LEU A 208 3.68 -10.91 21.20
CA LEU A 208 2.96 -9.96 20.35
C LEU A 208 1.47 -10.32 20.38
N LYS A 209 0.63 -9.38 20.76
CA LYS A 209 -0.82 -9.57 20.93
C LYS A 209 -1.56 -8.77 19.88
N LEU A 210 -2.19 -9.46 18.94
CA LEU A 210 -3.08 -8.86 17.96
C LEU A 210 -4.52 -9.02 18.41
N TYR A 211 -5.20 -7.90 18.62
CA TYR A 211 -6.59 -7.88 19.06
C TYR A 211 -7.31 -6.63 18.57
N ASP A 212 -8.64 -6.74 18.47
CA ASP A 212 -9.49 -5.60 18.21
C ASP A 212 -9.64 -4.76 19.48
N ARG A 213 -9.11 -3.54 19.48
CA ARG A 213 -9.30 -2.58 20.57
C ARG A 213 -10.60 -1.81 20.33
N LYS A 214 -11.51 -1.86 21.31
CA LYS A 214 -12.72 -1.04 21.31
C LYS A 214 -12.39 0.43 21.10
N SER A 215 -13.19 1.09 20.26
CA SER A 215 -13.08 2.53 20.04
C SER A 215 -13.15 3.33 21.36
N LYS A 216 -12.67 4.57 21.35
CA LYS A 216 -12.76 5.44 22.53
C LYS A 216 -14.22 5.62 23.00
N LEU A 217 -15.14 5.80 22.05
CA LEU A 217 -16.59 5.88 22.32
C LEU A 217 -17.13 4.59 22.96
N ALA A 218 -16.78 3.44 22.41
CA ALA A 218 -17.26 2.15 22.93
C ALA A 218 -16.69 1.85 24.32
N ARG A 219 -15.45 2.28 24.62
CA ARG A 219 -14.86 2.19 25.96
C ARG A 219 -15.53 3.12 26.97
N HIS A 220 -15.94 4.33 26.56
CA HIS A 220 -16.59 5.28 27.44
C HIS A 220 -18.07 4.92 27.69
N THR A 221 -18.78 4.46 26.67
CA THR A 221 -20.22 4.16 26.74
C THR A 221 -20.57 2.72 27.09
N GLY A 222 -19.63 1.79 26.90
CA GLY A 222 -19.87 0.35 27.01
C GLY A 222 -20.69 -0.27 25.86
N ASN A 223 -21.20 0.55 24.93
CA ASN A 223 -21.97 0.11 23.77
C ASN A 223 -21.08 -0.02 22.52
N GLU A 224 -21.48 -0.85 21.57
CA GLU A 224 -20.74 -1.04 20.31
C GLU A 224 -21.09 0.05 19.30
N ASP A 225 -20.10 0.63 18.63
CA ASP A 225 -20.26 1.65 17.57
C ASP A 225 -19.91 1.12 16.17
N GLY A 226 -19.68 -0.18 16.04
CA GLY A 226 -19.27 -0.82 14.80
C GLY A 226 -17.85 -0.46 14.33
N LYS A 227 -17.05 0.20 15.18
CA LYS A 227 -15.65 0.57 14.91
C LYS A 227 -14.72 -0.06 15.93
N GLU A 228 -13.64 -0.65 15.45
CA GLU A 228 -12.57 -1.17 16.31
C GLU A 228 -11.22 -0.92 15.65
N ASP A 229 -10.24 -0.60 16.49
CA ASP A 229 -8.86 -0.37 16.06
C ASP A 229 -8.12 -1.71 16.16
N MET A 230 -7.64 -2.23 15.03
CA MET A 230 -6.76 -3.41 15.06
C MET A 230 -5.43 -3.00 15.72
N VAL A 231 -5.11 -3.61 16.84
CA VAL A 231 -3.92 -3.28 17.64
C VAL A 231 -2.99 -4.48 17.68
N LEU A 232 -1.71 -4.22 17.46
CA LEU A 232 -0.63 -5.16 17.74
C LEU A 232 0.21 -4.61 18.89
N ASP A 233 -0.01 -5.18 20.06
CA ASP A 233 0.66 -4.81 21.30
C ASP A 233 1.90 -5.68 21.52
N VAL A 234 3.06 -5.02 21.61
CA VAL A 234 4.35 -5.61 21.92
C VAL A 234 4.51 -5.67 23.43
N GLU A 235 4.37 -6.85 24.02
CA GLU A 235 4.68 -7.06 25.45
C GLU A 235 6.20 -7.10 25.59
N ALA A 236 6.78 -6.10 26.27
CA ALA A 236 8.21 -6.01 26.46
C ALA A 236 8.70 -6.97 27.55
N LYS A 237 9.92 -7.48 27.43
CA LYS A 237 10.57 -8.24 28.51
C LYS A 237 10.84 -7.33 29.72
N PRO A 238 10.72 -7.84 30.96
CA PRO A 238 11.03 -7.07 32.16
C PRO A 238 12.44 -6.46 32.11
N GLY A 239 12.55 -5.17 32.46
CA GLY A 239 13.83 -4.46 32.50
C GLY A 239 14.34 -3.96 31.15
N PHE A 240 13.53 -3.97 30.09
CA PHE A 240 13.88 -3.39 28.78
C PHE A 240 13.40 -1.93 28.59
N LEU A 241 12.50 -1.44 29.43
CA LEU A 241 12.10 -0.02 29.46
C LEU A 241 13.16 0.87 30.13
N ASP A 242 13.10 2.17 29.83
CA ASP A 242 14.00 3.24 30.28
C ASP A 242 15.49 3.02 29.96
N LYS A 243 15.75 2.50 28.76
CA LYS A 243 17.10 2.17 28.28
C LYS A 243 17.36 2.72 26.89
N TRP A 244 18.65 2.90 26.59
CA TRP A 244 19.13 3.29 25.28
C TRP A 244 19.43 2.06 24.44
N TYR A 245 19.00 2.12 23.19
CA TYR A 245 19.22 1.15 22.14
C TYR A 245 19.72 1.90 20.91
N GLY A 246 20.45 1.23 20.04
CA GLY A 246 20.85 1.85 18.79
C GLY A 246 21.77 0.97 18.00
N ASN A 247 22.09 1.41 16.79
CA ASN A 247 23.06 0.77 15.94
C ASN A 247 23.79 1.81 15.10
N ILE A 248 25.01 1.47 14.72
CA ILE A 248 25.80 2.23 13.75
C ILE A 248 26.17 1.27 12.62
N GLU A 249 26.01 1.72 11.39
CA GLU A 249 26.44 1.03 10.19
C GLU A 249 27.37 1.94 9.39
N ALA A 250 28.44 1.36 8.86
CA ALA A 250 29.32 2.00 7.90
C ALA A 250 29.63 1.01 6.77
N VAL A 251 29.52 1.47 5.54
CA VAL A 251 29.82 0.72 4.33
C VAL A 251 30.78 1.57 3.50
N TYR A 252 31.85 0.96 3.00
CA TYR A 252 32.78 1.59 2.07
C TYR A 252 33.21 0.57 1.03
N GLY A 253 33.16 0.93 -0.25
CA GLY A 253 33.56 0.03 -1.32
C GLY A 253 34.12 0.74 -2.53
N ASP A 254 34.11 0.05 -3.66
CA ASP A 254 34.66 0.53 -4.91
C ASP A 254 33.99 1.83 -5.39
N GLY A 255 34.63 2.55 -6.33
CA GLY A 255 34.07 3.78 -6.89
C GLY A 255 33.88 4.94 -5.90
N ASN A 256 34.50 4.90 -4.72
CA ASN A 256 34.25 5.82 -3.59
C ASN A 256 32.79 5.80 -3.10
N HIS A 257 32.12 4.65 -3.20
CA HIS A 257 30.79 4.48 -2.65
C HIS A 257 30.83 4.23 -1.14
N TYR A 258 29.95 4.92 -0.40
CA TYR A 258 29.85 4.88 1.05
C TYR A 258 28.40 4.97 1.51
N ASN A 259 28.13 4.36 2.67
CA ASN A 259 26.92 4.57 3.45
C ASN A 259 27.29 4.60 4.93
N GLY A 260 26.81 5.61 5.64
CA GLY A 260 26.96 5.78 7.07
C GLY A 260 25.60 6.02 7.69
N GLU A 261 25.23 5.18 8.64
CA GLU A 261 23.94 5.25 9.31
C GLU A 261 24.13 5.16 10.82
N MET A 262 23.40 5.98 11.56
CA MET A 262 23.33 5.93 13.01
C MET A 262 21.87 6.01 13.44
N ARG A 263 21.47 5.07 14.29
CA ARG A 263 20.15 5.07 14.93
C ARG A 263 20.33 4.98 16.43
N VAL A 264 19.69 5.86 17.18
CA VAL A 264 19.72 5.85 18.64
C VAL A 264 18.32 6.12 19.17
N TYR A 265 17.86 5.27 20.09
CA TYR A 265 16.54 5.32 20.69
C TYR A 265 16.66 5.21 22.20
N LYS A 266 15.89 6.02 22.93
CA LYS A 266 15.59 5.79 24.34
C LYS A 266 14.18 5.22 24.43
N LEU A 267 14.06 3.93 24.71
CA LEU A 267 12.77 3.30 24.97
C LEU A 267 12.33 3.69 26.38
N SER A 268 11.31 4.53 26.53
CA SER A 268 10.79 5.00 27.82
C SER A 268 9.28 5.13 27.73
N ASP A 269 8.60 4.88 28.84
CA ASP A 269 7.16 5.05 28.92
C ASP A 269 6.74 6.51 29.16
N LYS A 270 7.67 7.36 29.61
CA LYS A 270 7.44 8.78 29.93
C LYS A 270 8.11 9.73 28.96
N ASN A 271 9.37 9.49 28.60
CA ASN A 271 10.14 10.41 27.77
C ASN A 271 10.96 9.64 26.72
N PRO A 272 10.30 9.00 25.74
CA PRO A 272 11.02 8.34 24.66
C PRO A 272 11.68 9.38 23.74
N LEU A 273 12.87 9.03 23.24
CA LEU A 273 13.69 9.89 22.36
C LEU A 273 14.24 9.07 21.19
N MET A 274 14.37 9.70 20.04
CA MET A 274 15.04 9.16 18.85
C MET A 274 16.02 10.17 18.29
N VAL A 275 17.15 9.68 17.81
CA VAL A 275 18.05 10.37 16.90
C VAL A 275 18.38 9.43 15.76
N PHE A 276 18.26 9.91 14.53
CA PHE A 276 18.64 9.19 13.33
C PHE A 276 19.49 10.08 12.44
N GLY A 277 20.52 9.49 11.85
CA GLY A 277 21.36 10.13 10.85
C GLY A 277 21.71 9.14 9.76
N ASN A 278 21.66 9.58 8.51
CA ASN A 278 22.13 8.85 7.36
C ASN A 278 22.95 9.77 6.45
N MET A 279 24.04 9.25 5.89
CA MET A 279 24.77 9.84 4.78
C MET A 279 25.21 8.75 3.82
N ASN A 280 24.90 8.88 2.54
CA ASN A 280 25.31 7.87 1.56
C ASN A 280 25.39 8.45 0.15
N ASN A 281 26.12 7.77 -0.73
CA ASN A 281 26.11 7.97 -2.19
C ASN A 281 25.87 6.64 -2.94
N MET A 282 25.11 5.73 -2.31
CA MET A 282 24.74 4.43 -2.87
C MET A 282 23.34 4.45 -3.48
N ASN A 283 22.81 5.64 -3.78
CA ASN A 283 21.43 5.82 -4.26
C ASN A 283 20.35 5.28 -3.31
N GLU A 284 20.60 5.24 -2.00
CA GLU A 284 19.65 4.74 -1.01
C GLU A 284 19.06 5.91 -0.21
N GLN A 285 17.77 6.20 -0.38
CA GLN A 285 17.05 7.17 0.44
C GLN A 285 16.60 6.50 1.72
N HIS A 286 17.20 6.82 2.86
CA HIS A 286 16.77 6.36 4.19
C HIS A 286 16.25 7.52 5.01
N GLU A 287 14.94 7.53 5.26
CA GLU A 287 14.32 8.53 6.12
C GLU A 287 13.52 7.85 7.22
N ILE A 288 13.83 8.20 8.47
CA ILE A 288 13.07 7.75 9.62
C ILE A 288 12.55 8.99 10.33
N GLY A 289 11.24 9.08 10.50
CA GLY A 289 10.57 10.05 11.36
C GLY A 289 9.85 9.33 12.50
N GLN A 290 9.11 10.08 13.33
CA GLN A 290 8.28 9.48 14.38
C GLN A 290 7.31 8.45 13.80
N ASP A 291 6.54 8.85 12.77
CA ASP A 291 5.46 8.07 12.18
C ASP A 291 5.74 7.53 10.78
N SER A 292 6.94 7.77 10.26
CA SER A 292 7.34 7.40 8.91
C SER A 292 8.65 6.63 8.91
N TYR A 293 8.71 5.62 8.07
CA TYR A 293 9.93 4.93 7.68
C TYR A 293 9.88 4.78 6.17
N SER A 294 10.88 5.29 5.47
CA SER A 294 11.00 5.10 4.02
C SER A 294 12.41 4.65 3.66
N GLN A 295 12.46 3.68 2.74
CA GLN A 295 13.68 3.17 2.13
C GLN A 295 13.41 3.01 0.64
N ASN A 296 13.86 3.98 -0.14
CA ASN A 296 13.62 4.06 -1.58
C ASN A 296 14.93 4.36 -2.32
N SER A 297 14.93 4.35 -3.64
CA SER A 297 16.02 4.95 -4.41
C SER A 297 15.87 6.47 -4.43
N ILE A 298 16.99 7.21 -4.41
CA ILE A 298 16.97 8.70 -4.45
C ILE A 298 16.52 9.17 -5.85
N ASP A 299 17.16 8.62 -6.87
CA ASP A 299 16.86 8.79 -8.29
C ASP A 299 17.38 7.51 -9.01
N LEU A 300 17.87 7.60 -10.24
CA LEU A 300 18.62 6.51 -10.88
C LEU A 300 20.00 6.30 -10.23
N GLN A 301 20.62 7.40 -9.83
CA GLN A 301 21.81 7.48 -9.00
C GLN A 301 21.65 8.66 -8.06
N GLY A 302 22.27 8.62 -6.89
CA GLY A 302 22.08 9.71 -5.95
C GLY A 302 22.90 9.60 -4.68
N LYS A 303 22.90 10.70 -3.94
CA LYS A 303 23.47 10.80 -2.60
C LYS A 303 22.54 11.56 -1.66
N GLN A 304 22.55 11.19 -0.40
CA GLN A 304 21.71 11.77 0.64
C GLN A 304 22.53 12.13 1.87
N GLN A 305 22.09 13.17 2.55
CA GLN A 305 22.32 13.39 3.97
C GLN A 305 20.96 13.64 4.62
N TYR A 306 20.65 12.92 5.69
CA TYR A 306 19.39 13.07 6.40
C TYR A 306 19.62 12.96 7.90
N VAL A 307 18.96 13.83 8.65
CA VAL A 307 18.94 13.77 10.12
C VAL A 307 17.52 14.01 10.61
N SER A 308 17.14 13.28 11.64
CA SER A 308 15.88 13.50 12.33
C SER A 308 16.02 13.25 13.81
N THR A 309 15.16 13.92 14.58
CA THR A 309 15.01 13.64 16.00
C THR A 309 13.52 13.53 16.32
N ALA A 310 13.18 12.70 17.30
CA ALA A 310 11.83 12.62 17.82
C ALA A 310 11.89 12.65 19.34
N TRP A 311 11.15 13.56 19.95
CA TRP A 311 10.96 13.60 21.40
C TRP A 311 9.48 13.53 21.69
N GLN A 312 9.10 12.73 22.68
CA GLN A 312 7.73 12.68 23.18
C GLN A 312 7.74 12.72 24.71
N HIS A 313 6.77 13.44 25.29
CA HIS A 313 6.48 13.43 26.71
C HIS A 313 5.12 12.81 26.96
N ASN A 314 5.05 11.76 27.78
CA ASN A 314 3.81 11.11 28.19
C ASN A 314 3.43 11.54 29.60
N GLY A 315 2.22 12.07 29.72
CA GLY A 315 1.62 12.52 30.97
C GLY A 315 0.27 11.87 31.24
N LYS A 316 -0.26 12.13 32.44
CA LYS A 316 -1.62 11.75 32.82
C LYS A 316 -2.33 12.99 33.36
N THR A 317 -3.56 13.21 32.94
CA THR A 317 -4.45 14.21 33.57
C THR A 317 -5.20 13.54 34.72
N LYS A 318 -5.20 14.18 35.89
CA LYS A 318 -5.90 13.67 37.08
C LYS A 318 -7.41 13.56 36.79
N GLY A 319 -7.96 12.35 36.95
CA GLY A 319 -9.38 12.09 36.69
C GLY A 319 -9.75 11.83 35.23
N ALA A 320 -8.78 11.84 34.31
CA ALA A 320 -8.97 11.46 32.91
C ALA A 320 -8.35 10.09 32.59
N GLY A 321 -8.71 9.50 31.44
CA GLY A 321 -8.17 8.22 30.99
C GLY A 321 -6.65 8.24 30.72
N ASP A 322 -6.03 7.07 30.81
CA ASP A 322 -4.59 6.86 30.67
C ASP A 322 -4.11 7.00 29.21
N ASN A 323 -3.62 8.19 28.84
CA ASN A 323 -2.44 8.48 28.02
C ASN A 323 -2.58 9.85 27.35
N ASN A 324 -1.86 10.84 27.88
CA ASN A 324 -1.62 12.09 27.19
C ASN A 324 -0.20 12.11 26.65
N TYR A 325 0.00 12.68 25.48
CA TYR A 325 1.34 12.95 24.99
C TYR A 325 1.44 14.23 24.18
N ILE A 326 2.65 14.78 24.15
CA ILE A 326 3.09 15.82 23.22
C ILE A 326 4.39 15.31 22.60
N SER A 327 4.52 15.44 21.29
CA SER A 327 5.71 15.03 20.54
C SER A 327 6.15 16.10 19.56
N ILE A 328 7.45 16.24 19.39
CA ILE A 328 8.10 17.23 18.53
C ILE A 328 9.21 16.53 17.74
N ASN A 329 9.22 16.74 16.43
CA ASN A 329 10.07 16.00 15.51
C ASN A 329 10.57 16.92 14.40
N PRO A 330 11.75 17.54 14.55
CA PRO A 330 12.42 18.21 13.46
C PRO A 330 13.21 17.20 12.62
N ASP A 331 13.23 17.44 11.32
CA ASP A 331 14.04 16.71 10.35
C ASP A 331 14.69 17.65 9.33
N PHE A 332 15.77 17.18 8.73
CA PHE A 332 16.45 17.86 7.65
C PHE A 332 16.98 16.84 6.65
N GLY A 333 16.57 16.98 5.40
CA GLY A 333 17.06 16.20 4.28
C GLY A 333 17.84 17.06 3.30
N HIS A 334 18.91 16.48 2.75
CA HIS A 334 19.62 16.96 1.57
C HIS A 334 19.77 15.79 0.60
N ARG A 335 19.39 15.96 -0.66
CA ARG A 335 19.49 14.92 -1.69
C ARG A 335 19.99 15.51 -3.00
N ASP A 336 20.91 14.79 -3.63
CA ASP A 336 21.28 15.01 -5.02
C ASP A 336 20.95 13.75 -5.81
N GLY A 337 20.28 13.91 -6.95
CA GLY A 337 19.90 12.83 -7.85
C GLY A 337 20.40 13.08 -9.26
N TRP A 338 20.73 12.02 -9.99
CA TRP A 338 21.06 12.12 -11.41
C TRP A 338 20.83 10.81 -12.16
N GLY A 339 20.67 10.91 -13.48
CA GLY A 339 20.73 9.77 -14.38
C GLY A 339 20.00 10.00 -15.70
N THR A 340 19.99 8.95 -16.52
CA THR A 340 19.41 8.96 -17.86
C THR A 340 18.26 7.96 -17.94
N THR A 341 17.10 8.44 -18.39
CA THR A 341 15.97 7.58 -18.75
C THR A 341 15.79 7.56 -20.25
N TYR A 342 15.66 6.37 -20.81
CA TYR A 342 15.33 6.14 -22.20
C TYR A 342 13.86 5.75 -22.33
N GLY A 343 13.20 6.18 -23.40
CA GLY A 343 11.81 5.86 -23.66
C GLY A 343 11.55 5.48 -25.10
N ASN A 344 10.59 4.59 -25.31
CA ASN A 344 10.09 4.18 -26.62
C ASN A 344 8.57 4.12 -26.55
N SER A 345 7.87 4.75 -27.49
CA SER A 345 6.41 4.71 -27.56
C SER A 345 5.91 4.48 -28.97
N GLN A 346 4.86 3.67 -29.09
CA GLN A 346 4.10 3.40 -30.30
C GLN A 346 2.67 3.92 -30.12
N ARG A 347 2.22 4.82 -31.00
CA ARG A 347 0.84 5.35 -31.00
C ARG A 347 0.04 4.76 -32.14
N PHE A 348 -1.22 4.43 -31.88
CA PHE A 348 -2.15 3.84 -32.83
C PHE A 348 -3.01 4.93 -33.47
N LEU A 349 -2.97 5.01 -34.80
CA LEU A 349 -3.77 5.93 -35.61
C LEU A 349 -4.88 5.14 -36.35
N PRO A 350 -5.92 5.82 -36.85
CA PRO A 350 -6.96 5.19 -37.68
C PRO A 350 -6.36 4.51 -38.92
N GLY A 351 -7.00 3.43 -39.39
CA GLY A 351 -6.52 2.69 -40.57
C GLY A 351 -5.25 1.88 -40.33
N GLU A 352 -4.98 1.47 -39.08
CA GLU A 352 -3.78 0.71 -38.68
C GLU A 352 -2.45 1.47 -38.88
N GLN A 353 -2.52 2.79 -39.08
CA GLN A 353 -1.34 3.64 -39.09
C GLN A 353 -0.72 3.74 -37.69
N GLN A 354 0.57 4.07 -37.62
CA GLN A 354 1.31 4.16 -36.38
C GLN A 354 2.39 5.24 -36.45
N THR A 355 2.75 5.77 -35.29
CA THR A 355 3.97 6.57 -35.12
C THR A 355 4.78 6.02 -33.96
N PHE A 356 6.10 6.13 -34.09
CA PHE A 356 7.04 5.71 -33.06
C PHE A 356 7.80 6.91 -32.54
N THR A 357 8.02 6.99 -31.24
CA THR A 357 8.82 8.05 -30.62
C THR A 357 9.86 7.42 -29.71
N ILE A 358 11.11 7.84 -29.87
CA ILE A 358 12.18 7.55 -28.91
C ILE A 358 12.51 8.81 -28.12
N THR A 359 12.82 8.66 -26.83
CA THR A 359 13.15 9.77 -25.93
C THR A 359 14.36 9.44 -25.07
N GLN A 360 15.21 10.43 -24.83
CA GLN A 360 16.32 10.36 -23.88
C GLN A 360 16.20 11.57 -22.96
N ASN A 361 16.18 11.31 -21.65
CA ASN A 361 16.01 12.32 -20.63
C ASN A 361 17.12 12.21 -19.59
N ASP A 362 18.08 13.13 -19.66
CA ASP A 362 19.16 13.27 -18.69
C ASP A 362 18.72 14.26 -17.61
N ASN A 363 18.68 13.81 -16.37
CA ASN A 363 18.23 14.61 -15.23
C ASN A 363 19.33 14.78 -14.19
N ARG A 364 19.37 15.96 -13.56
CA ARG A 364 20.12 16.23 -12.33
C ARG A 364 19.27 17.05 -11.39
N SER A 365 19.22 16.68 -10.13
CA SER A 365 18.45 17.35 -9.09
C SER A 365 19.29 17.60 -7.84
N HIS A 366 18.99 18.71 -7.15
CA HIS A 366 19.54 19.08 -5.85
C HIS A 366 18.41 19.59 -4.98
N SER A 367 18.23 19.02 -3.79
CA SER A 367 17.09 19.31 -2.92
C SER A 367 17.49 19.44 -1.45
N ILE A 368 16.93 20.44 -0.77
CA ILE A 368 16.97 20.57 0.70
C ILE A 368 15.55 20.61 1.27
N THR A 369 15.33 19.87 2.36
CA THR A 369 14.00 19.65 2.92
C THR A 369 13.98 19.71 4.45
N PRO A 370 14.06 20.88 5.10
CA PRO A 370 13.76 21.01 6.52
C PRO A 370 12.27 20.75 6.82
N GLY A 371 12.01 20.00 7.87
CA GLY A 371 10.68 19.64 8.35
C GLY A 371 10.53 19.81 9.86
N LEU A 372 9.30 20.05 10.30
CA LEU A 372 8.90 20.03 11.70
C LEU A 372 7.51 19.42 11.82
N ARG A 373 7.37 18.42 12.69
CA ARG A 373 6.08 17.84 13.07
C ARG A 373 5.86 17.91 14.57
N ILE A 374 4.65 18.28 14.96
CA ILE A 374 4.16 18.30 16.34
C ILE A 374 2.88 17.46 16.39
N ASN A 375 2.86 16.41 17.22
CA ASN A 375 1.65 15.62 17.46
C ASN A 375 1.30 15.63 18.94
N THR A 376 0.00 15.73 19.25
CA THR A 376 -0.50 15.75 20.63
C THR A 376 -1.76 14.91 20.78
N GLN A 377 -1.89 14.25 21.92
CA GLN A 377 -3.12 13.62 22.38
C GLN A 377 -3.33 13.99 23.83
N LEU A 378 -4.41 14.71 24.14
CA LEU A 378 -4.63 15.32 25.44
C LEU A 378 -6.06 15.09 25.88
N TYR A 379 -6.26 14.31 26.93
CA TYR A 379 -7.46 14.41 27.75
C TYR A 379 -7.35 15.62 28.69
N THR A 380 -8.23 16.59 28.53
CA THR A 380 -8.32 17.74 29.45
C THR A 380 -9.07 17.38 30.73
N ASP A 381 -10.00 16.42 30.64
CA ASP A 381 -10.74 15.80 31.75
C ASP A 381 -11.26 14.40 31.33
N SER A 382 -12.24 13.83 32.05
CA SER A 382 -12.80 12.50 31.76
C SER A 382 -13.68 12.42 30.52
N VAL A 383 -14.15 13.55 29.99
CA VAL A 383 -15.13 13.64 28.90
C VAL A 383 -14.60 14.39 27.68
N ASN A 384 -13.52 15.17 27.81
CA ASN A 384 -12.95 15.97 26.74
C ASN A 384 -11.59 15.42 26.29
N PHE A 385 -11.46 15.16 24.99
CA PHE A 385 -10.24 14.70 24.35
C PHE A 385 -9.88 15.62 23.18
N ILE A 386 -8.62 16.06 23.15
CA ILE A 386 -8.06 16.92 22.11
C ILE A 386 -6.93 16.16 21.41
N ASN A 387 -6.88 16.28 20.08
CA ASN A 387 -5.74 15.88 19.28
C ASN A 387 -5.36 17.04 18.35
N LEU A 388 -4.09 17.46 18.40
CA LEU A 388 -3.53 18.43 17.46
C LEU A 388 -2.33 17.77 16.78
N ASN A 389 -2.39 17.66 15.46
CA ASN A 389 -1.25 17.33 14.62
C ASN A 389 -0.95 18.55 13.76
N ALA A 390 0.29 19.02 13.80
CA ALA A 390 0.75 20.12 12.97
C ALA A 390 2.05 19.70 12.31
N GLU A 391 2.16 19.92 11.01
CA GLU A 391 3.41 19.72 10.28
C GLU A 391 3.67 20.87 9.33
N THR A 392 4.95 21.18 9.14
CA THR A 392 5.42 22.08 8.10
C THR A 392 6.68 21.52 7.49
N LYS A 393 6.76 21.56 6.16
CA LYS A 393 7.90 21.09 5.38
C LYS A 393 8.18 22.11 4.29
N TYR A 394 9.41 22.61 4.25
CA TYR A 394 9.89 23.44 3.15
C TYR A 394 10.80 22.60 2.27
N THR A 395 10.63 22.72 0.95
CA THR A 395 11.49 22.07 -0.03
C THR A 395 12.01 23.14 -0.99
N LYS A 396 13.33 23.21 -1.12
CA LYS A 396 13.97 23.94 -2.23
C LYS A 396 14.64 22.93 -3.12
N GLU A 397 14.27 22.94 -4.39
CA GLU A 397 14.76 22.00 -5.38
C GLU A 397 15.29 22.76 -6.61
N GLN A 398 16.43 22.32 -7.10
CA GLN A 398 17.00 22.76 -8.37
C GLN A 398 17.08 21.54 -9.29
N GLN A 399 16.64 21.70 -10.52
CA GLN A 399 16.60 20.63 -11.50
C GLN A 399 17.18 21.11 -12.82
N TRP A 400 17.99 20.26 -13.45
CA TRP A 400 18.50 20.44 -14.80
C TRP A 400 18.14 19.22 -15.62
N THR A 401 17.55 19.45 -16.78
CA THR A 401 17.09 18.40 -17.68
C THR A 401 17.55 18.67 -19.10
N GLU A 402 18.20 17.69 -19.71
CA GLU A 402 18.43 17.62 -21.15
C GLU A 402 17.52 16.52 -21.72
N TYR A 403 16.63 16.91 -22.63
CA TYR A 403 15.65 16.05 -23.24
C TYR A 403 15.84 16.03 -24.76
N ARG A 404 15.99 14.83 -25.31
CA ARG A 404 16.05 14.56 -26.75
C ARG A 404 14.91 13.64 -27.16
N MET A 405 14.30 13.94 -28.30
CA MET A 405 13.21 13.17 -28.85
C MET A 405 13.34 13.08 -30.37
N ALA A 406 13.07 11.90 -30.93
CA ALA A 406 12.88 11.71 -32.36
C ALA A 406 11.60 10.91 -32.60
N ARG A 407 10.80 11.32 -33.59
CA ARG A 407 9.58 10.62 -34.01
C ARG A 407 9.74 10.08 -35.42
N PHE A 408 9.22 8.88 -35.65
CA PHE A 408 9.29 8.14 -36.90
C PHE A 408 7.90 7.74 -37.38
N SER A 409 7.76 7.62 -38.70
CA SER A 409 6.57 7.05 -39.36
C SER A 409 6.57 5.52 -39.32
N GLU A 410 7.74 4.91 -39.10
CA GLU A 410 7.95 3.46 -39.05
C GLU A 410 8.79 3.09 -37.83
N SER A 411 8.92 1.79 -37.54
CA SER A 411 9.65 1.33 -36.36
C SER A 411 11.13 1.74 -36.46
N PRO A 412 11.68 2.48 -35.48
CA PRO A 412 13.08 2.89 -35.50
C PRO A 412 14.05 1.71 -35.33
N SER A 413 13.55 0.52 -34.95
CA SER A 413 14.35 -0.70 -34.75
C SER A 413 15.12 -1.14 -36.00
N THR A 414 14.68 -0.73 -37.20
CA THR A 414 15.40 -0.98 -38.46
C THR A 414 16.75 -0.25 -38.54
N PHE A 415 16.93 0.81 -37.75
CA PHE A 415 18.15 1.63 -37.70
C PHE A 415 19.03 1.34 -36.47
N GLY A 416 18.68 0.32 -35.69
CA GLY A 416 19.36 -0.07 -34.45
C GLY A 416 18.39 -0.17 -33.27
N ASP A 417 18.84 -0.74 -32.15
CA ASP A 417 17.98 -0.99 -30.97
C ASP A 417 17.42 0.30 -30.36
N PHE A 418 18.20 1.38 -30.38
CA PHE A 418 17.80 2.70 -29.90
C PHE A 418 18.59 3.81 -30.65
N PRO A 419 18.18 4.19 -31.88
CA PRO A 419 18.99 5.02 -32.78
C PRO A 419 18.90 6.53 -32.45
N MET A 420 19.05 6.91 -31.19
CA MET A 420 18.93 8.32 -30.76
C MET A 420 20.03 9.19 -31.38
N ASP A 421 21.30 8.82 -31.21
CA ASP A 421 22.41 9.61 -31.77
C ASP A 421 22.36 9.62 -33.30
N ALA A 422 22.06 8.47 -33.93
CA ALA A 422 21.87 8.39 -35.38
C ALA A 422 20.75 9.31 -35.89
N ALA A 423 19.66 9.50 -35.14
CA ALA A 423 18.58 10.41 -35.50
C ALA A 423 19.00 11.89 -35.40
N PHE A 424 19.84 12.24 -34.43
CA PHE A 424 20.35 13.60 -34.27
C PHE A 424 21.50 13.93 -35.24
N ASP A 425 22.30 12.94 -35.62
CA ASP A 425 23.38 13.07 -36.60
C ASP A 425 22.91 12.90 -38.06
N ALA A 426 21.66 12.50 -38.27
CA ALA A 426 21.08 12.23 -39.58
C ALA A 426 21.22 13.43 -40.53
N ALA A 427 22.00 13.25 -41.60
CA ALA A 427 22.09 14.21 -42.68
C ALA A 427 20.81 14.21 -43.54
N LYS A 428 20.45 15.37 -44.09
CA LYS A 428 19.30 15.53 -44.99
C LYS A 428 19.40 14.55 -46.15
N GLY A 429 18.35 13.74 -46.34
CA GLY A 429 18.25 12.77 -47.43
C GLY A 429 18.83 11.39 -47.14
N SER A 430 19.47 11.18 -45.98
CA SER A 430 19.83 9.84 -45.46
C SER A 430 18.56 8.99 -45.21
N ASP A 431 18.74 7.68 -45.10
CA ASP A 431 17.61 6.75 -44.97
C ASP A 431 16.80 7.00 -43.69
N ILE A 432 17.48 7.05 -42.53
CA ILE A 432 16.85 7.39 -41.24
C ILE A 432 16.14 8.76 -41.27
N TYR A 433 16.70 9.75 -41.98
CA TYR A 433 16.09 11.07 -42.13
C TYR A 433 14.73 10.99 -42.86
N ARG A 434 14.59 10.12 -43.86
CA ARG A 434 13.33 9.99 -44.64
C ARG A 434 12.20 9.36 -43.84
N HIS A 435 12.52 8.53 -42.86
CA HIS A 435 11.55 7.89 -41.98
C HIS A 435 11.27 8.67 -40.68
N MET A 436 12.01 9.76 -40.45
CA MET A 436 11.84 10.63 -39.28
C MET A 436 10.88 11.78 -39.62
N LEU A 437 9.90 11.99 -38.74
CA LEU A 437 8.88 13.04 -38.86
C LEU A 437 9.34 14.33 -38.18
N LEU A 438 9.92 14.22 -36.99
CA LEU A 438 10.42 15.36 -36.22
C LEU A 438 11.53 14.93 -35.27
N ARG A 439 12.37 15.89 -34.87
CA ARG A 439 13.25 15.76 -33.70
C ARG A 439 13.22 17.03 -32.86
N ASN A 440 13.40 16.86 -31.56
CA ASN A 440 13.29 17.93 -30.57
C ASN A 440 14.43 17.80 -29.55
N ARG A 441 15.16 18.90 -29.33
CA ARG A 441 16.10 19.07 -28.22
C ARG A 441 15.58 20.13 -27.27
N ASN A 442 15.51 19.81 -25.99
CA ASN A 442 15.08 20.71 -24.93
C ASN A 442 16.11 20.68 -23.78
N ASN A 443 16.66 21.84 -23.45
CA ASN A 443 17.48 22.04 -22.26
C ASN A 443 16.72 22.91 -21.27
N SER A 444 16.53 22.44 -20.04
CA SER A 444 15.79 23.21 -19.04
C SER A 444 16.48 23.23 -17.69
N ALA A 445 16.36 24.37 -17.01
CA ALA A 445 16.80 24.56 -15.63
C ALA A 445 15.64 25.15 -14.82
N ALA A 446 15.30 24.52 -13.70
CA ALA A 446 14.23 24.95 -12.84
C ALA A 446 14.71 25.12 -11.40
N THR A 447 14.20 26.13 -10.71
CA THR A 447 14.28 26.24 -9.25
C THR A 447 12.87 26.31 -8.70
N SER A 448 12.54 25.39 -7.80
CA SER A 448 11.25 25.34 -7.12
C SER A 448 11.43 25.55 -5.62
N GLU A 449 10.62 26.44 -5.05
CA GLU A 449 10.53 26.65 -3.61
C GLU A 449 9.10 26.34 -3.19
N SER A 450 8.91 25.31 -2.38
CA SER A 450 7.60 24.88 -1.92
C SER A 450 7.53 24.79 -0.40
N THR A 451 6.36 25.07 0.14
CA THR A 451 6.04 24.87 1.55
C THR A 451 4.72 24.12 1.64
N HIS A 452 4.72 22.99 2.36
CA HIS A 452 3.53 22.28 2.76
C HIS A 452 3.34 22.50 4.27
N SER A 453 2.18 23.01 4.68
CA SER A 453 1.82 23.09 6.09
C SER A 453 0.44 22.49 6.30
N ASN A 454 0.31 21.60 7.26
CA ASN A 454 -0.96 20.96 7.60
C ASN A 454 -1.20 21.07 9.11
N VAL A 455 -2.41 21.46 9.50
CA VAL A 455 -2.86 21.50 10.89
C VAL A 455 -4.19 20.78 11.00
N ASP A 456 -4.18 19.65 11.70
CA ASP A 456 -5.33 18.86 12.07
C ASP A 456 -5.64 19.05 13.55
N PHE A 457 -6.85 19.50 13.84
CA PHE A 457 -7.38 19.61 15.18
C PHE A 457 -8.62 18.74 15.34
N THR A 458 -8.70 18.01 16.45
CA THR A 458 -9.86 17.22 16.81
C THR A 458 -10.20 17.47 18.28
N LEU A 459 -11.47 17.72 18.55
CA LEU A 459 -12.06 17.78 19.89
C LEU A 459 -13.20 16.76 19.97
N ASN A 460 -13.06 15.75 20.82
CA ASN A 460 -14.15 14.85 21.19
C ASN A 460 -14.68 15.23 22.57
N HIS A 461 -16.00 15.36 22.67
CA HIS A 461 -16.72 15.53 23.92
C HIS A 461 -17.68 14.34 24.12
N PHE A 462 -17.43 13.52 25.15
CA PHE A 462 -18.30 12.40 25.51
C PHE A 462 -19.55 12.91 26.22
N LEU A 463 -20.73 12.48 25.73
CA LEU A 463 -22.00 12.96 26.23
C LEU A 463 -22.36 12.34 27.59
N PRO A 464 -23.09 13.07 28.45
CA PRO A 464 -23.55 12.56 29.74
C PRO A 464 -24.35 11.25 29.62
N ARG A 465 -24.38 10.48 30.71
CA ARG A 465 -25.10 9.19 30.79
C ARG A 465 -24.69 8.20 29.70
N GLN A 466 -23.45 8.28 29.22
CA GLN A 466 -22.88 7.32 28.27
C GLN A 466 -23.68 7.23 26.96
N LYS A 467 -24.33 8.33 26.57
CA LYS A 467 -25.25 8.34 25.42
C LYS A 467 -24.59 8.58 24.07
N GLY A 468 -23.31 8.92 24.01
CA GLY A 468 -22.66 9.20 22.74
C GLY A 468 -21.41 10.09 22.86
N GLU A 469 -21.02 10.68 21.74
CA GLU A 469 -19.99 11.72 21.66
C GLU A 469 -20.37 12.78 20.62
N MET A 470 -19.84 13.99 20.81
CA MET A 470 -19.75 15.02 19.78
C MET A 470 -18.28 15.20 19.42
N SER A 471 -17.96 15.22 18.12
CA SER A 471 -16.62 15.50 17.60
C SER A 471 -16.65 16.81 16.81
N ILE A 472 -15.63 17.64 16.99
CA ILE A 472 -15.33 18.77 16.12
C ILE A 472 -13.95 18.52 15.53
N GLU A 473 -13.87 18.49 14.21
CA GLU A 473 -12.64 18.27 13.47
C GLU A 473 -12.39 19.46 12.56
N ALA A 474 -11.20 20.06 12.64
CA ALA A 474 -10.77 21.14 11.77
C ALA A 474 -9.47 20.73 11.08
N ASN A 475 -9.41 20.90 9.77
CA ASN A 475 -8.21 20.66 8.98
C ASN A 475 -7.90 21.92 8.15
N ILE A 476 -6.64 22.35 8.19
CA ILE A 476 -6.13 23.45 7.37
C ILE A 476 -4.84 22.97 6.71
N VAL A 477 -4.84 22.93 5.37
CA VAL A 477 -3.67 22.66 4.55
C VAL A 477 -3.33 23.92 3.76
N TYR A 478 -2.10 24.38 3.88
CA TYR A 478 -1.57 25.48 3.09
C TYR A 478 -0.36 25.01 2.29
N ASN A 479 -0.49 25.06 0.97
CA ASN A 479 0.57 24.75 0.04
C ASN A 479 1.01 26.02 -0.67
N THR A 480 2.31 26.19 -0.81
CA THR A 480 2.88 27.17 -1.75
C THR A 480 3.88 26.47 -2.62
N ASN A 481 3.99 26.90 -3.87
CA ASN A 481 5.02 26.46 -4.78
C ASN A 481 5.35 27.62 -5.71
N ASN A 482 6.62 28.00 -5.81
CA ASN A 482 7.07 29.01 -6.75
C ASN A 482 8.19 28.42 -7.60
N THR A 483 7.85 28.04 -8.82
CA THR A 483 8.80 27.50 -9.78
C THR A 483 9.24 28.60 -10.74
N ARG A 484 10.55 28.72 -10.93
CA ARG A 484 11.16 29.54 -11.99
C ARG A 484 11.86 28.59 -12.94
N GLN A 485 11.53 28.63 -14.21
CA GLN A 485 12.05 27.71 -15.20
C GLN A 485 12.56 28.46 -16.42
N HIS A 486 13.76 28.09 -16.86
CA HIS A 486 14.32 28.47 -18.16
C HIS A 486 14.33 27.23 -19.06
N THR A 487 13.99 27.40 -20.32
CA THR A 487 13.88 26.29 -21.27
C THR A 487 14.24 26.74 -22.67
N ASP A 488 15.25 26.09 -23.24
CA ASP A 488 15.71 26.28 -24.61
C ASP A 488 15.27 25.08 -25.44
N ARG A 489 14.39 25.32 -26.42
CA ARG A 489 13.86 24.27 -27.30
C ARG A 489 14.29 24.50 -28.75
N GLN A 490 14.65 23.42 -29.43
CA GLN A 490 14.87 23.39 -30.86
C GLN A 490 14.06 22.26 -31.47
N PHE A 491 13.25 22.59 -32.47
CA PHE A 491 12.41 21.67 -33.23
C PHE A 491 12.88 21.64 -34.68
N ASP A 492 13.12 20.46 -35.22
CA ASP A 492 13.33 20.27 -36.65
C ASP A 492 12.14 19.48 -37.22
N TYR A 493 11.33 20.15 -38.04
CA TYR A 493 10.20 19.56 -38.76
C TYR A 493 10.68 19.07 -40.12
N LEU A 494 11.02 17.79 -40.18
CA LEU A 494 11.81 17.25 -41.30
C LEU A 494 11.00 17.09 -42.58
N THR A 495 9.68 16.89 -42.44
CA THR A 495 8.69 16.87 -43.52
C THR A 495 8.56 18.23 -44.20
N GLU A 496 8.56 19.30 -43.42
CA GLU A 496 8.48 20.68 -43.91
C GLU A 496 9.86 21.26 -44.29
N GLY A 497 10.94 20.68 -43.78
CA GLY A 497 12.30 21.18 -43.93
C GLY A 497 12.56 22.47 -43.16
N THR A 498 11.79 22.71 -42.09
CA THR A 498 11.86 23.91 -41.25
C THR A 498 12.46 23.59 -39.88
N THR A 499 13.14 24.57 -39.29
CA THR A 499 13.63 24.53 -37.91
C THR A 499 13.03 25.72 -37.16
N ASP A 500 12.44 25.46 -35.99
CA ASP A 500 11.98 26.50 -35.05
C ASP A 500 12.74 26.35 -33.74
N ALA A 501 13.05 27.48 -33.10
CA ALA A 501 13.76 27.45 -31.83
C ALA A 501 13.24 28.56 -30.91
N LEU A 502 13.02 28.17 -29.65
CA LEU A 502 12.27 28.94 -28.66
C LEU A 502 13.06 29.01 -27.35
N HIS A 503 13.28 30.24 -26.89
CA HIS A 503 13.77 30.52 -25.55
C HIS A 503 12.59 30.89 -24.65
N GLN A 504 12.37 30.11 -23.60
CA GLN A 504 11.21 30.24 -22.73
C GLN A 504 11.66 30.51 -21.30
N TYR A 505 10.96 31.44 -20.64
CA TYR A 505 11.07 31.66 -19.20
C TYR A 505 9.68 31.66 -18.59
N SER A 506 9.53 30.95 -17.48
CA SER A 506 8.29 30.95 -16.72
C SER A 506 8.54 31.20 -15.24
N ARG A 507 7.60 31.94 -14.64
CA ARG A 507 7.48 32.06 -13.18
C ARG A 507 6.08 31.67 -12.77
N ASN A 508 5.98 30.62 -11.96
CA ASN A 508 4.74 29.94 -11.63
C ASN A 508 4.46 29.96 -10.12
N PRO A 509 4.10 31.10 -9.52
CA PRO A 509 3.72 31.14 -8.11
C PRO A 509 2.31 30.58 -7.94
N LYS A 510 2.23 29.47 -7.22
CA LYS A 510 1.01 28.79 -6.82
C LYS A 510 0.84 28.86 -5.31
N SER A 511 -0.41 29.01 -4.87
CA SER A 511 -0.76 28.88 -3.46
C SER A 511 -2.15 28.28 -3.32
N ASP A 512 -2.25 27.22 -2.53
CA ASP A 512 -3.50 26.53 -2.25
C ASP A 512 -3.77 26.56 -0.74
N LEU A 513 -4.98 26.94 -0.36
CA LEU A 513 -5.51 26.80 0.98
C LEU A 513 -6.67 25.84 0.91
N TYR A 514 -6.60 24.73 1.63
CA TYR A 514 -7.73 23.85 1.86
C TYR A 514 -8.11 23.99 3.32
N SER A 515 -9.38 24.26 3.59
CA SER A 515 -9.86 24.38 4.96
C SER A 515 -11.19 23.65 5.09
N SER A 516 -11.33 22.89 6.17
CA SER A 516 -12.60 22.26 6.50
C SER A 516 -12.84 22.19 7.99
N LEU A 517 -14.11 22.29 8.35
CA LEU A 517 -14.66 22.12 9.68
C LEU A 517 -15.76 21.06 9.60
N SER A 518 -15.67 20.06 10.45
CA SER A 518 -16.64 18.97 10.55
C SER A 518 -17.15 18.89 11.99
N ALA A 519 -18.46 18.73 12.14
CA ALA A 519 -19.10 18.41 13.40
C ALA A 519 -19.82 17.07 13.25
N THR A 520 -19.47 16.12 14.12
CA THR A 520 -20.07 14.79 14.14
C THR A 520 -20.80 14.57 15.46
N LEU A 521 -22.07 14.18 15.39
CA LEU A 521 -22.84 13.68 16.53
C LEU A 521 -23.01 12.17 16.39
N LYS A 522 -22.51 11.43 17.37
CA LYS A 522 -22.81 10.01 17.55
C LYS A 522 -23.67 9.87 18.79
N TYR A 523 -24.90 9.36 18.65
CA TYR A 523 -25.85 9.26 19.75
C TYR A 523 -26.58 7.91 19.73
N TYR A 524 -26.50 7.18 20.85
CA TYR A 524 -27.20 5.91 21.01
C TYR A 524 -28.70 6.17 21.23
N LEU A 525 -29.51 5.88 20.21
CA LEU A 525 -30.97 5.84 20.33
C LEU A 525 -31.40 4.61 21.14
N SER A 526 -30.66 3.50 20.98
CA SER A 526 -30.75 2.29 21.78
C SER A 526 -29.40 1.56 21.77
N LYS A 527 -29.27 0.44 22.52
CA LYS A 527 -28.08 -0.42 22.41
C LYS A 527 -27.89 -1.02 21.00
N ALA A 528 -28.97 -1.12 20.23
CA ALA A 528 -28.97 -1.68 18.89
C ALA A 528 -28.78 -0.61 17.79
N VAL A 529 -28.98 0.67 18.07
CA VAL A 529 -28.96 1.73 17.05
C VAL A 529 -28.15 2.93 17.54
N LEU A 530 -27.02 3.16 16.88
CA LEU A 530 -26.21 4.37 17.01
C LEU A 530 -26.52 5.31 15.85
N LEU A 531 -27.13 6.45 16.14
CA LEU A 531 -27.25 7.53 15.17
C LEU A 531 -25.86 8.17 14.98
N ASN A 532 -25.42 8.34 13.74
CA ASN A 532 -24.19 9.02 13.40
C ASN A 532 -24.48 10.03 12.28
N ILE A 533 -24.40 11.32 12.62
CA ILE A 533 -24.65 12.43 11.71
C ILE A 533 -23.37 13.27 11.67
N THR A 534 -22.89 13.56 10.48
CA THR A 534 -21.73 14.43 10.26
C THR A 534 -22.12 15.57 9.34
N ALA A 535 -21.86 16.81 9.77
CA ALA A 535 -21.98 18.00 8.95
C ALA A 535 -20.59 18.58 8.73
N LYS A 536 -20.18 18.71 7.46
CA LYS A 536 -18.90 19.28 7.04
C LYS A 536 -19.16 20.57 6.28
N THR A 537 -18.31 21.57 6.49
CA THR A 537 -18.20 22.77 5.67
C THR A 537 -16.74 23.09 5.44
N GLY A 538 -16.43 23.75 4.33
CA GLY A 538 -15.06 24.13 4.03
C GLY A 538 -14.96 25.19 2.96
N TYR A 539 -13.75 25.70 2.83
CA TYR A 539 -13.38 26.70 1.87
C TYR A 539 -11.99 26.35 1.33
N ASP A 540 -11.94 26.18 0.01
CA ASP A 540 -10.72 25.94 -0.72
C ASP A 540 -10.43 27.17 -1.60
N PHE A 541 -9.18 27.60 -1.62
CA PHE A 541 -8.69 28.66 -2.48
C PHE A 541 -7.47 28.16 -3.22
N SER A 542 -7.50 28.24 -4.55
CA SER A 542 -6.34 27.94 -5.39
C SER A 542 -5.98 29.16 -6.22
N ARG A 543 -4.70 29.52 -6.14
CA ARG A 543 -4.06 30.53 -6.99
C ARG A 543 -3.04 29.81 -7.86
N ASP A 544 -3.19 29.93 -9.17
CA ASP A 544 -2.21 29.49 -10.16
C ASP A 544 -1.93 30.64 -11.12
N ASP A 545 -0.75 31.24 -10.98
CA ASP A 545 -0.23 32.22 -11.92
C ASP A 545 0.87 31.59 -12.76
N ASN A 546 0.93 31.99 -14.02
CA ASN A 546 2.04 31.69 -14.94
C ASN A 546 2.42 32.99 -15.63
N ASP A 547 3.53 33.60 -15.24
CA ASP A 547 4.18 34.62 -16.04
C ASP A 547 5.01 33.89 -17.09
N PHE A 548 4.61 33.96 -18.35
CA PHE A 548 5.24 33.18 -19.42
C PHE A 548 5.80 34.09 -20.52
N TYR A 549 7.06 33.87 -20.84
CA TYR A 549 7.81 34.63 -21.82
C TYR A 549 8.40 33.65 -22.82
N ALA A 550 8.30 33.97 -24.11
CA ALA A 550 8.82 33.14 -25.17
C ALA A 550 9.31 33.99 -26.33
N ASP A 551 10.58 33.83 -26.70
CA ASP A 551 11.19 34.51 -27.84
C ASP A 551 11.62 33.49 -28.90
N ARG A 552 11.32 33.77 -30.18
CA ARG A 552 11.88 33.02 -31.31
C ARG A 552 13.30 33.49 -31.60
N LEU A 553 14.20 32.54 -31.89
CA LEU A 553 15.65 32.73 -31.91
C LEU A 553 16.20 33.77 -32.92
N SER A 554 15.39 34.29 -33.83
CA SER A 554 15.82 35.38 -34.73
C SER A 554 16.12 36.70 -33.99
N ASN A 555 15.69 36.86 -32.72
CA ASN A 555 15.81 38.09 -31.92
C ASN A 555 16.24 37.86 -30.45
N ALA A 556 16.97 36.79 -30.12
CA ALA A 556 17.35 36.52 -28.73
C ALA A 556 18.34 37.58 -28.19
N PRO A 557 18.07 38.23 -27.02
CA PRO A 557 19.00 39.18 -26.43
C PRO A 557 20.27 38.49 -25.91
N THR A 558 21.37 39.24 -25.90
CA THR A 558 22.73 38.78 -25.55
C THR A 558 22.88 38.21 -24.13
N ASP A 559 21.89 38.39 -23.26
CA ASP A 559 21.88 37.93 -21.88
C ASP A 559 20.95 36.74 -21.61
N TYR A 560 20.31 36.18 -22.65
CA TYR A 560 19.41 35.02 -22.56
C TYR A 560 18.21 35.22 -21.61
N THR A 561 17.79 36.47 -21.35
CA THR A 561 16.56 36.77 -20.63
C THR A 561 15.41 36.98 -21.62
N PRO A 562 14.35 36.13 -21.63
CA PRO A 562 13.24 36.35 -22.54
C PRO A 562 12.56 37.71 -22.30
N THR A 563 12.38 38.49 -23.37
CA THR A 563 11.92 39.88 -23.33
C THR A 563 10.46 40.05 -23.72
N ALA A 564 9.92 39.18 -24.59
CA ALA A 564 8.51 39.24 -24.97
C ALA A 564 7.62 38.42 -24.03
N LEU A 565 6.67 39.10 -23.39
CA LEU A 565 5.58 38.44 -22.66
C LEU A 565 4.68 37.72 -23.67
N ASP A 566 4.56 36.40 -23.54
CA ASP A 566 3.60 35.62 -24.31
C ASP A 566 2.23 35.73 -23.61
N ASN A 567 1.44 36.70 -24.07
CA ASN A 567 0.11 36.95 -23.52
C ASN A 567 -0.81 35.74 -23.64
N ALA A 568 -0.71 34.95 -24.72
CA ALA A 568 -1.58 33.80 -24.97
C ALA A 568 -1.33 32.65 -23.99
N ASN A 569 -0.14 32.56 -23.41
CA ASN A 569 0.23 31.52 -22.44
C ASN A 569 0.45 32.02 -21.01
N THR A 570 0.52 33.34 -20.82
CA THR A 570 0.45 33.98 -19.50
C THR A 570 -0.94 33.76 -18.90
N GLN A 571 -0.99 33.28 -17.66
CA GLN A 571 -2.23 32.93 -16.98
C GLN A 571 -2.36 33.56 -15.59
N ARG A 572 -3.59 33.84 -15.20
CA ARG A 572 -4.02 34.17 -13.84
C ARG A 572 -5.26 33.34 -13.53
N SER A 573 -5.17 32.46 -12.55
CA SER A 573 -6.28 31.63 -12.09
C SER A 573 -6.51 31.83 -10.60
N ARG A 574 -7.73 32.19 -10.22
CA ARG A 574 -8.18 32.28 -8.82
C ARG A 574 -9.47 31.48 -8.69
N LEU A 575 -9.36 30.29 -8.11
CA LEU A 575 -10.50 29.43 -7.84
C LEU A 575 -10.86 29.52 -6.37
N HIS A 576 -12.10 29.89 -6.10
CA HIS A 576 -12.71 29.83 -4.77
C HIS A 576 -13.75 28.72 -4.80
N THR A 577 -13.64 27.75 -3.89
CA THR A 577 -14.61 26.67 -3.74
C THR A 577 -15.12 26.64 -2.32
N TRP A 578 -16.41 26.95 -2.14
CA TRP A 578 -17.10 26.68 -0.88
C TRP A 578 -17.74 25.31 -1.00
N HIS A 579 -17.53 24.46 -0.01
CA HIS A 579 -18.09 23.12 -0.01
C HIS A 579 -18.68 22.78 1.34
N GLY A 580 -19.57 21.79 1.32
CA GLY A 580 -20.10 21.20 2.52
C GLY A 580 -20.75 19.87 2.22
N SER A 581 -20.89 19.05 3.26
CA SER A 581 -21.66 17.82 3.13
C SER A 581 -22.42 17.51 4.40
N LEU A 582 -23.56 16.84 4.24
CA LEU A 582 -24.33 16.26 5.33
C LEU A 582 -24.37 14.76 5.12
N THR A 583 -23.82 14.02 6.07
CA THR A 583 -23.79 12.57 6.06
C THR A 583 -24.66 12.02 7.18
N LEU A 584 -25.59 11.13 6.84
CA LEU A 584 -26.32 10.30 7.79
C LEU A 584 -25.84 8.87 7.63
N ALA A 585 -25.34 8.25 8.70
CA ALA A 585 -24.73 6.92 8.66
C ALA A 585 -25.03 6.08 9.92
N PRO A 586 -26.30 5.80 10.24
CA PRO A 586 -26.65 5.05 11.45
C PRO A 586 -26.00 3.66 11.46
N VAL A 587 -25.54 3.23 12.63
CA VAL A 587 -25.03 1.87 12.83
C VAL A 587 -26.11 1.05 13.52
N ILE A 588 -26.54 -0.01 12.84
CA ILE A 588 -27.56 -0.95 13.28
C ILE A 588 -26.85 -2.25 13.71
N ASN A 589 -26.89 -2.52 15.01
CA ASN A 589 -26.31 -3.70 15.64
C ASN A 589 -27.40 -4.76 15.82
N PHE A 590 -27.43 -5.78 14.96
CA PHE A 590 -28.40 -6.89 15.09
C PHE A 590 -28.02 -7.84 16.22
N ARG A 591 -26.71 -8.11 16.36
CA ARG A 591 -26.06 -8.89 17.42
C ARG A 591 -24.67 -8.28 17.65
N LYS A 592 -23.97 -8.69 18.72
CA LYS A 592 -22.60 -8.23 19.07
C LYS A 592 -21.51 -8.37 17.97
N ARG A 593 -21.86 -8.98 16.84
CA ARG A 593 -20.95 -9.39 15.77
C ARG A 593 -21.49 -9.10 14.38
N VAL A 594 -22.67 -8.47 14.27
CA VAL A 594 -23.33 -8.19 12.99
C VAL A 594 -23.77 -6.74 13.00
N HIS A 595 -23.09 -5.93 12.20
CA HIS A 595 -23.31 -4.49 12.09
C HIS A 595 -23.69 -4.14 10.65
N LEU A 596 -24.70 -3.30 10.50
CA LEU A 596 -25.09 -2.73 9.22
C LEU A 596 -25.09 -1.21 9.34
N THR A 597 -24.41 -0.55 8.41
CA THR A 597 -24.31 0.90 8.34
C THR A 597 -24.71 1.36 6.95
N PRO A 598 -26.02 1.57 6.69
CA PRO A 598 -26.43 2.33 5.54
C PRO A 598 -25.99 3.78 5.74
N SER A 599 -25.50 4.42 4.68
CA SER A 599 -25.08 5.80 4.71
C SER A 599 -25.51 6.53 3.45
N VAL A 600 -25.90 7.79 3.61
CA VAL A 600 -26.10 8.71 2.51
C VAL A 600 -25.40 10.01 2.84
N GLU A 601 -24.57 10.47 1.91
CA GLU A 601 -23.97 11.80 1.95
C GLU A 601 -24.59 12.66 0.85
N TRP A 602 -25.09 13.83 1.23
CA TRP A 602 -25.38 14.91 0.31
C TRP A 602 -24.24 15.91 0.36
N ALA A 603 -23.51 16.05 -0.74
CA ALA A 603 -22.42 17.00 -0.89
C ALA A 603 -22.84 18.16 -1.79
N TYR A 604 -22.50 19.37 -1.37
CA TYR A 604 -22.68 20.61 -2.12
C TYR A 604 -21.35 21.31 -2.32
N SER A 605 -21.18 21.92 -3.49
CA SER A 605 -20.07 22.83 -3.74
C SER A 605 -20.48 24.00 -4.62
N HIS A 606 -19.93 25.17 -4.33
CA HIS A 606 -19.98 26.38 -5.13
C HIS A 606 -18.56 26.74 -5.58
N ASP A 607 -18.30 26.63 -6.88
CA ASP A 607 -17.03 27.05 -7.48
C ASP A 607 -17.18 28.42 -8.12
N ARG A 608 -16.20 29.30 -7.89
CA ARG A 608 -16.04 30.59 -8.57
C ARG A 608 -14.60 30.71 -9.05
N LEU A 609 -14.42 30.63 -10.37
CA LEU A 609 -13.13 30.76 -11.03
C LEU A 609 -13.04 32.12 -11.73
N ASN A 610 -12.12 32.96 -11.28
CA ASN A 610 -11.65 34.12 -12.05
C ASN A 610 -10.41 33.67 -12.84
N PHE A 611 -10.55 33.60 -14.15
CA PHE A 611 -9.52 33.09 -15.04
C PHE A 611 -9.22 34.08 -16.16
N ARG A 612 -7.94 34.38 -16.34
CA ARG A 612 -7.44 35.17 -17.46
C ARG A 612 -6.28 34.46 -18.13
N ARG A 613 -6.33 34.34 -19.46
CA ARG A 613 -5.25 33.82 -20.32
C ARG A 613 -5.37 34.43 -21.71
N GLY A 614 -4.38 35.19 -22.16
CA GLY A 614 -4.50 35.98 -23.39
C GLY A 614 -5.70 36.93 -23.35
N ASP A 615 -6.50 36.89 -24.41
CA ASP A 615 -7.74 37.66 -24.54
C ASP A 615 -8.94 37.02 -23.79
N LEU A 616 -8.80 35.78 -23.33
CA LEU A 616 -9.81 35.12 -22.53
C LEU A 616 -9.75 35.67 -21.10
N ASP A 617 -10.74 36.48 -20.73
CA ASP A 617 -11.01 36.95 -19.37
C ASP A 617 -12.42 36.51 -18.98
N THR A 618 -12.53 35.57 -18.04
CA THR A 618 -13.81 34.92 -17.74
C THR A 618 -13.97 34.68 -16.25
N LEU A 619 -15.19 34.97 -15.78
CA LEU A 619 -15.69 34.54 -14.49
C LEU A 619 -16.61 33.33 -14.68
N ALA A 620 -16.13 32.14 -14.35
CA ALA A 620 -16.92 30.92 -14.42
C ALA A 620 -17.44 30.53 -13.03
N VAL A 621 -18.73 30.20 -12.94
CA VAL A 621 -19.39 29.84 -11.68
C VAL A 621 -20.14 28.52 -11.84
N ARG A 622 -20.00 27.62 -10.86
CA ARG A 622 -20.66 26.31 -10.89
C ARG A 622 -21.19 25.93 -9.51
N ASN A 623 -22.48 25.61 -9.45
CA ASN A 623 -23.09 24.94 -8.30
C ASN A 623 -23.21 23.44 -8.59
N THR A 624 -22.83 22.60 -7.63
CA THR A 624 -22.91 21.15 -7.79
C THR A 624 -23.49 20.52 -6.54
N HIS A 625 -24.46 19.62 -6.73
CA HIS A 625 -25.02 18.77 -5.69
C HIS A 625 -24.79 17.32 -6.08
N LEU A 626 -24.17 16.54 -5.19
CA LEU A 626 -23.86 15.13 -5.39
C LEU A 626 -24.50 14.32 -4.26
N LEU A 627 -24.98 13.12 -4.59
CA LEU A 627 -25.54 12.19 -3.63
C LEU A 627 -24.70 10.90 -3.67
N ASN A 628 -24.08 10.57 -2.54
CA ASN A 628 -23.18 9.43 -2.41
C ASN A 628 -23.77 8.41 -1.41
N PRO A 629 -24.64 7.48 -1.86
CA PRO A 629 -25.12 6.41 -1.01
C PRO A 629 -24.05 5.32 -0.85
N SER A 630 -23.96 4.76 0.36
CA SER A 630 -23.13 3.59 0.64
C SER A 630 -23.77 2.67 1.67
N LEU A 631 -23.31 1.43 1.69
CA LEU A 631 -23.74 0.39 2.60
C LEU A 631 -22.50 -0.36 3.09
N PHE A 632 -22.33 -0.42 4.40
CA PHE A 632 -21.33 -1.26 5.02
C PHE A 632 -21.99 -2.34 5.86
N PHE A 633 -21.61 -3.59 5.63
CA PHE A 633 -22.03 -4.74 6.40
C PHE A 633 -20.81 -5.45 6.97
N LEU A 634 -20.77 -5.62 8.28
CA LEU A 634 -19.69 -6.27 9.01
C LEU A 634 -20.27 -7.46 9.75
N TRP A 635 -19.80 -8.66 9.42
CA TRP A 635 -20.14 -9.90 10.10
C TRP A 635 -18.90 -10.61 10.62
N LYS A 636 -18.71 -10.57 11.93
CA LYS A 636 -17.73 -11.37 12.65
C LYS A 636 -18.33 -12.75 12.92
N ILE A 637 -18.13 -13.69 12.00
CA ILE A 637 -18.68 -15.05 12.10
C ILE A 637 -18.23 -15.70 13.41
N ASN A 638 -16.93 -15.65 13.68
CA ASN A 638 -16.33 -16.06 14.95
C ASN A 638 -15.00 -15.33 15.17
N ARG A 639 -14.22 -15.77 16.16
CA ARG A 639 -12.94 -15.14 16.55
C ARG A 639 -11.86 -15.23 15.47
N ALA A 640 -12.02 -16.15 14.54
CA ALA A 640 -11.04 -16.46 13.52
C ALA A 640 -11.54 -16.15 12.11
N GLN A 641 -12.81 -15.75 11.93
CA GLN A 641 -13.44 -15.51 10.64
C GLN A 641 -14.22 -14.20 10.63
N GLY A 642 -13.96 -13.36 9.63
CA GLY A 642 -14.66 -12.09 9.42
C GLY A 642 -15.04 -11.88 7.96
N LEU A 643 -16.23 -11.31 7.75
CA LEU A 643 -16.75 -10.91 6.46
C LEU A 643 -17.15 -9.44 6.50
N ASP A 644 -16.55 -8.65 5.60
CA ASP A 644 -16.84 -7.23 5.43
C ASP A 644 -17.35 -7.00 4.00
N ILE A 645 -18.53 -6.43 3.84
CA ILE A 645 -19.10 -6.04 2.54
C ILE A 645 -19.30 -4.54 2.51
N LYS A 646 -18.74 -3.87 1.51
CA LYS A 646 -18.94 -2.45 1.20
C LYS A 646 -19.53 -2.33 -0.18
N ALA A 647 -20.59 -1.56 -0.34
CA ALA A 647 -21.12 -1.21 -1.65
C ALA A 647 -21.59 0.24 -1.65
N GLY A 648 -21.49 0.94 -2.78
CA GLY A 648 -21.94 2.32 -2.86
C GLY A 648 -21.71 2.95 -4.20
N TYR A 649 -22.12 4.21 -4.31
CA TYR A 649 -21.89 5.05 -5.47
C TYR A 649 -21.20 6.33 -5.02
N THR A 650 -20.06 6.63 -5.65
CA THR A 650 -19.36 7.91 -5.50
C THR A 650 -19.50 8.69 -6.79
N ALA A 651 -20.04 9.91 -6.70
CA ALA A 651 -20.05 10.85 -7.80
C ALA A 651 -18.98 11.93 -7.60
N ASP A 652 -18.50 12.49 -8.70
CA ASP A 652 -17.56 13.61 -8.69
C ASP A 652 -17.79 14.55 -9.89
N LYS A 653 -17.20 15.74 -9.83
CA LYS A 653 -17.28 16.79 -10.84
C LYS A 653 -15.94 16.94 -11.58
N PRO A 654 -15.94 17.36 -12.86
CA PRO A 654 -14.72 17.71 -13.55
C PRO A 654 -14.06 18.93 -12.89
N GLU A 655 -12.74 19.03 -13.00
CA GLU A 655 -12.00 20.21 -12.55
C GLU A 655 -12.53 21.49 -13.23
N MET A 656 -12.65 22.58 -12.48
CA MET A 656 -13.30 23.81 -12.98
C MET A 656 -12.59 24.37 -14.22
N LEU A 657 -11.26 24.42 -14.21
CA LEU A 657 -10.47 24.94 -15.33
C LEU A 657 -10.66 24.11 -16.61
N GLN A 658 -10.81 22.78 -16.49
CA GLN A 658 -11.09 21.90 -17.63
C GLN A 658 -12.44 22.19 -18.30
N THR A 659 -13.35 22.91 -17.62
CA THR A 659 -14.65 23.31 -18.16
C THR A 659 -14.67 24.70 -18.80
N VAL A 660 -13.51 25.36 -18.89
CA VAL A 660 -13.33 26.66 -19.57
C VAL A 660 -12.72 26.41 -20.94
N ASP A 661 -13.17 27.13 -21.96
CA ASP A 661 -12.63 27.02 -23.33
C ASP A 661 -11.31 27.81 -23.46
N PHE A 662 -10.22 27.23 -22.97
CA PHE A 662 -8.87 27.80 -23.11
C PHE A 662 -8.02 26.93 -24.03
N GLU A 663 -6.98 27.54 -24.63
CA GLU A 663 -5.93 26.84 -25.36
C GLU A 663 -4.57 27.12 -24.71
N ASN A 664 -3.76 26.08 -24.53
CA ASN A 664 -2.41 26.17 -23.97
C ASN A 664 -1.38 25.68 -24.99
N THR A 665 -0.56 26.59 -25.50
CA THR A 665 0.46 26.35 -26.52
C THR A 665 1.89 26.51 -26.00
N THR A 666 2.08 26.51 -24.66
CA THR A 666 3.40 26.58 -24.00
C THR A 666 4.36 25.51 -24.54
N ASP A 667 3.85 24.32 -24.82
CA ASP A 667 4.52 23.30 -25.63
C ASP A 667 3.88 23.25 -27.03
N PRO A 668 4.57 23.74 -28.08
CA PRO A 668 4.04 23.76 -29.44
C PRO A 668 3.71 22.38 -30.01
N LEU A 669 4.37 21.31 -29.54
CA LEU A 669 4.11 19.94 -29.99
C LEU A 669 2.92 19.29 -29.28
N ASN A 670 2.54 19.78 -28.10
CA ASN A 670 1.50 19.21 -27.25
C ASN A 670 0.58 20.32 -26.74
N VAL A 671 -0.42 20.66 -27.55
CA VAL A 671 -1.40 21.68 -27.20
C VAL A 671 -2.53 21.09 -26.37
N VAL A 672 -2.94 21.80 -25.33
CA VAL A 672 -4.02 21.39 -24.43
C VAL A 672 -5.19 22.34 -24.59
N ARG A 673 -6.40 21.80 -24.76
CA ARG A 673 -7.64 22.56 -24.82
C ARG A 673 -8.61 22.15 -23.72
N GLY A 674 -9.32 23.12 -23.17
CA GLY A 674 -10.43 22.87 -22.26
C GLY A 674 -11.70 22.41 -22.98
N ASN A 675 -12.70 21.97 -22.22
CA ASN A 675 -13.96 21.47 -22.75
C ASN A 675 -15.15 21.84 -21.86
N THR A 676 -15.95 22.79 -22.33
CA THR A 676 -17.14 23.31 -21.65
C THR A 676 -18.28 22.29 -21.49
N HIS A 677 -18.21 21.15 -22.17
CA HIS A 677 -19.26 20.11 -22.15
C HIS A 677 -19.00 18.97 -21.15
N LEU A 678 -17.94 19.04 -20.34
CA LEU A 678 -17.65 18.00 -19.34
C LEU A 678 -18.78 17.88 -18.32
N ARG A 679 -19.18 16.64 -18.06
CA ARG A 679 -20.25 16.25 -17.12
C ARG A 679 -19.65 15.57 -15.90
N THR A 680 -20.43 15.55 -14.82
CA THR A 680 -20.15 14.75 -13.63
C THR A 680 -20.05 13.27 -13.98
N TYR A 681 -19.14 12.61 -13.29
CA TYR A 681 -18.80 11.20 -13.45
C TYR A 681 -18.95 10.49 -12.11
N GLY A 682 -18.83 9.17 -12.10
CA GLY A 682 -18.95 8.41 -10.86
C GLY A 682 -18.48 6.97 -10.99
N ASN A 683 -18.55 6.28 -9.85
CA ASN A 683 -18.13 4.89 -9.72
C ASN A 683 -19.09 4.17 -8.77
N LEU A 684 -19.81 3.18 -9.29
CA LEU A 684 -20.50 2.20 -8.46
C LEU A 684 -19.49 1.13 -8.08
N TYR A 685 -19.31 0.91 -6.79
CA TYR A 685 -18.33 -0.06 -6.29
C TYR A 685 -18.99 -1.07 -5.35
N SER A 686 -18.46 -2.29 -5.37
CA SER A 686 -18.75 -3.33 -4.39
C SER A 686 -17.45 -4.03 -4.02
N LYS A 687 -17.23 -4.25 -2.73
CA LYS A 687 -16.05 -4.90 -2.16
C LYS A 687 -16.48 -5.89 -1.10
N LEU A 688 -16.05 -7.14 -1.23
CA LEU A 688 -16.23 -8.20 -0.25
C LEU A 688 -14.86 -8.65 0.22
N ASN A 689 -14.63 -8.59 1.53
CA ASN A 689 -13.41 -9.07 2.16
C ASN A 689 -13.78 -10.17 3.14
N PHE A 690 -13.33 -11.39 2.88
CA PHE A 690 -13.42 -12.52 3.80
C PHE A 690 -12.03 -12.86 4.30
N SER A 691 -11.87 -13.01 5.62
CA SER A 691 -10.59 -13.36 6.24
C SER A 691 -10.79 -14.49 7.23
N GLN A 692 -9.81 -15.39 7.29
CA GLN A 692 -9.84 -16.56 8.14
C GLN A 692 -8.47 -16.89 8.73
N VAL A 693 -8.43 -17.22 10.02
CA VAL A 693 -7.27 -17.76 10.73
C VAL A 693 -7.53 -19.23 11.08
N LEU A 694 -6.68 -20.12 10.60
CA LEU A 694 -6.72 -21.54 10.90
C LEU A 694 -5.56 -21.87 11.84
N ALA A 695 -5.67 -21.49 13.11
CA ALA A 695 -4.60 -21.63 14.10
C ALA A 695 -4.05 -23.08 14.23
N PRO A 696 -4.87 -24.15 14.23
CA PRO A 696 -4.36 -25.52 14.26
C PRO A 696 -3.51 -25.89 13.03
N LEU A 697 -3.80 -25.28 11.88
CA LEU A 697 -3.08 -25.47 10.63
C LEU A 697 -1.95 -24.45 10.43
N GLN A 698 -1.73 -23.55 11.40
CA GLN A 698 -0.83 -22.39 11.30
C GLN A 698 -0.97 -21.63 9.97
N ALA A 699 -2.22 -21.40 9.56
CA ALA A 699 -2.53 -20.74 8.29
C ALA A 699 -3.43 -19.52 8.47
N VAL A 700 -3.23 -18.51 7.64
CA VAL A 700 -4.09 -17.34 7.47
C VAL A 700 -4.46 -17.25 6.00
N THR A 701 -5.76 -17.10 5.73
CA THR A 701 -6.26 -16.93 4.37
C THR A 701 -7.17 -15.71 4.27
N SER A 702 -7.14 -15.03 3.13
CA SER A 702 -8.11 -13.96 2.86
C SER A 702 -8.51 -13.94 1.40
N LEU A 703 -9.80 -13.74 1.15
CA LEU A 703 -10.40 -13.54 -0.16
C LEU A 703 -10.92 -12.11 -0.26
N LEU A 704 -10.45 -11.38 -1.27
CA LEU A 704 -10.95 -10.06 -1.62
C LEU A 704 -11.59 -10.11 -3.00
N LEU A 705 -12.86 -9.74 -3.10
CA LEU A 705 -13.57 -9.55 -4.35
C LEU A 705 -13.94 -8.08 -4.51
N GLU A 706 -13.68 -7.53 -5.69
CA GLU A 706 -13.96 -6.13 -6.02
C GLU A 706 -14.68 -6.03 -7.37
N TYR A 707 -15.66 -5.13 -7.42
CA TYR A 707 -16.36 -4.75 -8.63
C TYR A 707 -16.48 -3.24 -8.71
N ASN A 708 -16.20 -2.69 -9.89
CA ASN A 708 -16.36 -1.28 -10.22
C ASN A 708 -17.12 -1.13 -11.53
N HIS A 709 -18.09 -0.22 -11.55
CA HIS A 709 -18.74 0.26 -12.77
C HIS A 709 -18.53 1.77 -12.87
N TYR A 710 -17.75 2.17 -13.88
CA TYR A 710 -17.42 3.57 -14.13
C TYR A 710 -18.53 4.24 -14.93
N VAL A 711 -19.09 5.33 -14.40
CA VAL A 711 -20.18 6.10 -15.04
C VAL A 711 -19.58 7.37 -15.64
N ARG A 712 -19.60 7.46 -16.98
CA ARG A 712 -19.10 8.61 -17.76
C ARG A 712 -17.66 9.05 -17.37
N PRO A 713 -16.68 8.13 -17.26
CA PRO A 713 -15.32 8.51 -16.92
C PRO A 713 -14.77 9.56 -17.91
N ILE A 714 -13.84 10.39 -17.45
CA ILE A 714 -13.18 11.39 -18.29
C ILE A 714 -11.92 10.75 -18.88
N SER A 715 -11.76 10.85 -20.20
CA SER A 715 -10.57 10.42 -20.94
C SER A 715 -10.04 11.59 -21.78
N THR A 716 -8.87 11.42 -22.39
CA THR A 716 -8.27 12.39 -23.31
C THR A 716 -8.59 12.00 -24.76
N LEU A 717 -9.08 12.94 -25.55
CA LEU A 717 -9.16 12.86 -27.01
C LEU A 717 -7.93 13.57 -27.59
N TYR A 718 -7.22 12.90 -28.49
CA TYR A 718 -6.10 13.49 -29.21
C TYR A 718 -6.47 13.73 -30.67
N THR A 719 -6.11 14.90 -31.20
CA THR A 719 -6.00 15.14 -32.64
C THR A 719 -4.52 15.27 -33.00
N TYR A 720 -4.08 14.56 -34.04
CA TYR A 720 -2.75 14.61 -34.61
C TYR A 720 -2.80 15.37 -35.93
N ASP A 721 -1.94 16.38 -36.08
CA ASP A 721 -1.70 17.05 -37.36
C ASP A 721 -0.47 16.42 -38.03
N ALA A 722 -0.69 15.78 -39.18
CA ALA A 722 0.36 15.08 -39.92
C ALA A 722 1.36 16.01 -40.60
N ALA A 723 1.01 17.27 -40.88
CA ALA A 723 1.91 18.24 -41.51
C ALA A 723 2.93 18.76 -40.48
N SER A 724 2.42 19.26 -39.35
CA SER A 724 3.24 19.88 -38.30
C SER A 724 3.75 18.90 -37.23
N GLY A 725 3.23 17.66 -37.20
CA GLY A 725 3.56 16.68 -36.16
C GLY A 725 3.01 17.03 -34.76
N ARG A 726 2.13 18.02 -34.66
CA ARG A 726 1.54 18.51 -33.41
C ARG A 726 0.41 17.60 -32.92
N TYR A 727 0.31 17.45 -31.60
CA TYR A 727 -0.86 16.88 -30.93
C TYR A 727 -1.67 17.96 -30.24
N THR A 728 -2.99 17.90 -30.38
CA THR A 728 -3.95 18.67 -29.57
C THR A 728 -4.71 17.69 -28.68
N SER A 729 -4.79 17.97 -27.39
CA SER A 729 -5.43 17.12 -26.38
C SER A 729 -6.59 17.84 -25.69
N THR A 730 -7.72 17.16 -25.59
CA THR A 730 -8.94 17.68 -24.97
C THR A 730 -9.56 16.63 -24.06
N ARG A 731 -9.99 17.01 -22.86
CA ARG A 731 -10.69 16.10 -21.95
C ARG A 731 -12.14 15.90 -22.39
N VAL A 732 -12.62 14.66 -22.41
CA VAL A 732 -13.99 14.31 -22.83
C VAL A 732 -14.56 13.20 -21.95
N ASN A 733 -15.86 13.23 -21.64
CA ASN A 733 -16.52 12.07 -21.04
C ASN A 733 -16.62 10.95 -22.09
N VAL A 734 -16.31 9.72 -21.67
CA VAL A 734 -16.40 8.52 -22.53
C VAL A 734 -17.38 7.50 -21.96
N ARG A 735 -17.67 6.46 -22.75
CA ARG A 735 -18.53 5.36 -22.31
C ARG A 735 -17.95 4.67 -21.08
N GLY A 736 -18.84 4.37 -20.12
CA GLY A 736 -18.52 3.64 -18.91
C GLY A 736 -18.01 2.22 -19.14
N GLY A 737 -17.16 1.76 -18.23
CA GLY A 737 -16.52 0.44 -18.23
C GLY A 737 -16.81 -0.36 -16.95
N ASN A 738 -16.34 -1.61 -16.91
CA ASN A 738 -16.45 -2.46 -15.73
C ASN A 738 -15.07 -3.03 -15.36
N ARG A 739 -14.79 -3.15 -14.07
CA ARG A 739 -13.61 -3.86 -13.55
C ARG A 739 -14.05 -4.86 -12.49
N PHE A 740 -13.53 -6.07 -12.57
CA PHE A 740 -13.67 -7.12 -11.57
C PHE A 740 -12.27 -7.54 -11.13
N ALA A 741 -12.06 -7.65 -9.82
CA ALA A 741 -10.82 -8.19 -9.28
C ALA A 741 -11.11 -9.22 -8.20
N ALA A 742 -10.31 -10.29 -8.18
CA ALA A 742 -10.35 -11.32 -7.16
C ALA A 742 -8.92 -11.55 -6.66
N SER A 743 -8.69 -11.41 -5.36
CA SER A 743 -7.40 -11.68 -4.74
C SER A 743 -7.52 -12.74 -3.66
N LEU A 744 -6.64 -13.73 -3.69
CA LEU A 744 -6.51 -14.77 -2.69
C LEU A 744 -5.13 -14.67 -2.04
N ASN A 745 -5.11 -14.51 -0.73
CA ASN A 745 -3.89 -14.58 0.07
C ASN A 745 -3.91 -15.88 0.88
N VAL A 746 -2.80 -16.62 0.82
CA VAL A 746 -2.55 -17.80 1.64
C VAL A 746 -1.17 -17.67 2.28
N ASP A 747 -1.15 -17.62 3.61
CA ASP A 747 0.07 -17.71 4.42
C ASP A 747 -0.04 -18.94 5.30
N LYS A 748 0.85 -19.91 5.12
CA LYS A 748 0.80 -21.20 5.80
C LYS A 748 2.17 -21.64 6.24
N SER A 749 2.29 -22.00 7.52
CA SER A 749 3.48 -22.67 8.06
C SER A 749 3.31 -24.18 8.05
N PHE A 750 4.32 -24.92 7.61
CA PHE A 750 4.38 -26.38 7.65
C PHE A 750 5.42 -26.80 8.68
N GLY A 751 4.95 -27.11 9.89
CA GLY A 751 5.83 -27.35 11.02
C GLY A 751 6.64 -26.09 11.39
N PRO A 752 7.76 -26.25 12.11
CA PRO A 752 8.54 -25.11 12.59
C PRO A 752 9.39 -24.44 11.50
N SER A 753 9.71 -25.16 10.42
CA SER A 753 10.77 -24.74 9.49
C SER A 753 10.26 -24.25 8.14
N PHE A 754 9.12 -24.73 7.64
CA PHE A 754 8.66 -24.35 6.30
C PHE A 754 7.53 -23.32 6.38
N ARG A 755 7.56 -22.33 5.49
CA ARG A 755 6.49 -21.33 5.33
C ARG A 755 6.23 -21.09 3.85
N LEU A 756 4.95 -21.04 3.48
CA LEU A 756 4.46 -20.67 2.17
C LEU A 756 3.67 -19.38 2.30
N VAL A 757 3.97 -18.40 1.45
CA VAL A 757 3.16 -17.21 1.25
C VAL A 757 2.83 -17.14 -0.24
N ASN A 758 1.55 -17.04 -0.58
CA ASN A 758 1.10 -16.81 -1.94
C ASN A 758 -0.01 -15.76 -1.95
N ILE A 759 0.14 -14.77 -2.83
CA ILE A 759 -0.85 -13.73 -3.08
C ILE A 759 -1.12 -13.73 -4.58
N GLY A 760 -2.27 -14.27 -4.98
CA GLY A 760 -2.72 -14.31 -6.37
C GLY A 760 -3.85 -13.32 -6.59
N THR A 761 -3.73 -12.45 -7.59
CA THR A 761 -4.73 -11.47 -7.99
C THR A 761 -5.07 -11.62 -9.47
N LEU A 762 -6.36 -11.79 -9.74
CA LEU A 762 -6.94 -11.80 -11.07
C LEU A 762 -7.72 -10.51 -11.28
N THR A 763 -7.43 -9.79 -12.36
CA THR A 763 -8.22 -8.63 -12.77
C THR A 763 -8.77 -8.85 -14.16
N TRP A 764 -10.05 -8.56 -14.36
CA TRP A 764 -10.65 -8.40 -15.68
C TRP A 764 -11.28 -7.04 -15.76
N GLN A 765 -11.03 -6.31 -16.84
CA GLN A 765 -11.65 -5.02 -17.06
C GLN A 765 -12.02 -4.81 -18.52
N LYS A 766 -13.08 -4.03 -18.71
CA LYS A 766 -13.50 -3.50 -20.00
C LYS A 766 -13.60 -1.99 -19.88
N ARG A 767 -12.82 -1.30 -20.70
CA ARG A 767 -12.71 0.16 -20.75
C ARG A 767 -12.86 0.66 -22.19
N TYR A 768 -13.10 1.96 -22.34
CA TYR A 768 -13.27 2.60 -23.64
C TYR A 768 -12.46 3.88 -23.70
N ALA A 769 -11.83 4.15 -24.83
CA ALA A 769 -11.18 5.42 -25.12
C ALA A 769 -11.31 5.74 -26.61
N TRP A 770 -11.16 7.01 -26.96
CA TRP A 770 -11.17 7.43 -28.35
C TRP A 770 -9.81 7.15 -29.00
N LEU A 771 -9.82 6.67 -30.24
CA LEU A 771 -8.63 6.67 -31.09
C LEU A 771 -8.24 8.11 -31.43
N ILE A 772 -6.96 8.29 -31.73
CA ILE A 772 -6.39 9.58 -32.15
C ILE A 772 -7.04 9.99 -33.48
N LYS A 773 -7.47 11.24 -33.60
CA LYS A 773 -7.95 11.82 -34.86
C LYS A 773 -6.78 12.26 -35.74
N THR A 774 -6.91 12.15 -37.06
CA THR A 774 -5.91 12.62 -38.04
C THR A 774 -6.24 14.00 -38.61
N ASP A 775 -7.50 14.41 -38.52
CA ASP A 775 -7.97 15.76 -38.83
C ASP A 775 -9.01 16.20 -37.77
N ASP A 776 -9.09 17.49 -37.46
CA ASP A 776 -10.09 18.05 -36.56
C ASP A 776 -11.53 17.87 -37.09
N ASN A 777 -11.73 17.62 -38.38
CA ASN A 777 -13.04 17.32 -38.96
C ASN A 777 -13.47 15.84 -38.83
N ASP A 778 -12.56 14.93 -38.45
CA ASP A 778 -12.88 13.51 -38.32
C ASP A 778 -13.80 13.23 -37.12
N SER A 779 -14.74 12.30 -37.30
CA SER A 779 -15.50 11.77 -36.17
C SER A 779 -14.62 10.83 -35.34
N PRO A 780 -14.48 11.04 -34.02
CA PRO A 780 -13.63 10.17 -33.20
C PRO A 780 -14.20 8.75 -33.14
N ALA A 781 -13.32 7.75 -33.21
CA ALA A 781 -13.69 6.34 -33.16
C ALA A 781 -13.50 5.76 -31.75
N LEU A 782 -14.54 5.18 -31.15
CA LEU A 782 -14.49 4.66 -29.78
C LEU A 782 -13.91 3.25 -29.76
N ASN A 783 -12.68 3.09 -29.28
CA ASN A 783 -12.04 1.79 -29.13
C ASN A 783 -12.42 1.16 -27.79
N GLY A 784 -12.91 -0.08 -27.83
CA GLY A 784 -13.14 -0.90 -26.65
C GLY A 784 -11.89 -1.71 -26.32
N GLU A 785 -11.35 -1.51 -25.13
CA GLU A 785 -10.23 -2.28 -24.60
C GLU A 785 -10.76 -3.30 -23.58
N ARG A 786 -10.38 -4.55 -23.79
CA ARG A 786 -10.60 -5.66 -22.86
C ARG A 786 -9.26 -6.13 -22.41
N ASP A 787 -9.03 -6.09 -21.10
CA ASP A 787 -7.80 -6.62 -20.55
C ASP A 787 -8.07 -7.56 -19.38
N PHE A 788 -7.22 -8.56 -19.32
CA PHE A 788 -7.16 -9.54 -18.26
C PHE A 788 -5.73 -9.53 -17.73
N SER A 789 -5.57 -9.44 -16.42
CA SER A 789 -4.28 -9.59 -15.76
C SER A 789 -4.31 -10.69 -14.72
N TYR A 790 -3.19 -11.39 -14.60
CA TYR A 790 -2.89 -12.26 -13.48
C TYR A 790 -1.56 -11.84 -12.87
N GLU A 791 -1.62 -11.53 -11.59
CA GLU A 791 -0.48 -11.17 -10.75
C GLU A 791 -0.34 -12.21 -9.65
N ASP A 792 0.85 -12.79 -9.49
CA ASP A 792 1.12 -13.77 -8.44
C ASP A 792 2.42 -13.43 -7.73
N GLN A 793 2.36 -13.39 -6.40
CA GLN A 793 3.51 -13.26 -5.53
C GLN A 793 3.64 -14.53 -4.70
N PHE A 794 4.62 -15.35 -5.03
CA PHE A 794 4.90 -16.62 -4.38
C PHE A 794 6.20 -16.53 -3.59
N THR A 795 6.21 -17.09 -2.38
CA THR A 795 7.41 -17.27 -1.58
C THR A 795 7.31 -18.55 -0.78
N PHE A 796 8.29 -19.43 -0.94
CA PHE A 796 8.45 -20.63 -0.13
C PHE A 796 9.77 -20.59 0.61
N SER A 797 9.71 -20.66 1.93
CA SER A 797 10.86 -20.48 2.82
C SER A 797 11.06 -21.71 3.70
N PHE A 798 12.31 -22.08 3.88
CA PHE A 798 12.83 -23.02 4.86
C PHE A 798 13.71 -22.26 5.85
N GLU A 799 13.36 -22.29 7.12
CA GLU A 799 13.99 -21.57 8.21
C GLU A 799 14.45 -22.56 9.28
N THR A 800 15.76 -22.68 9.48
CA THR A 800 16.35 -23.44 10.58
C THR A 800 17.31 -22.54 11.36
N GLY A 801 17.77 -22.99 12.54
CA GLY A 801 18.61 -22.18 13.42
C GLY A 801 19.79 -21.50 12.69
N PRO A 802 20.66 -22.25 12.00
CA PRO A 802 21.78 -21.66 11.27
C PRO A 802 21.52 -21.43 9.79
N PHE A 803 20.44 -21.94 9.20
CA PHE A 803 20.28 -21.93 7.74
C PHE A 803 18.86 -21.54 7.33
N ASN A 804 18.77 -20.52 6.48
CA ASN A 804 17.53 -20.09 5.85
C ASN A 804 17.69 -20.20 4.32
N ALA A 805 16.70 -20.76 3.66
CA ALA A 805 16.59 -20.79 2.21
C ALA A 805 15.19 -20.35 1.81
N SER A 806 15.06 -19.45 0.86
CA SER A 806 13.76 -19.07 0.32
C SER A 806 13.82 -18.97 -1.19
N THR A 807 12.84 -19.57 -1.85
CA THR A 807 12.57 -19.34 -3.27
C THR A 807 11.36 -18.44 -3.40
N TYR A 808 11.36 -17.56 -4.39
CA TYR A 808 10.26 -16.65 -4.64
C TYR A 808 10.06 -16.47 -6.15
N ALA A 809 8.84 -16.10 -6.51
CA ALA A 809 8.47 -15.73 -7.86
C ALA A 809 7.43 -14.61 -7.83
N TYR A 810 7.61 -13.63 -8.70
CA TYR A 810 6.68 -12.54 -8.99
C TYR A 810 6.32 -12.64 -10.45
N LEU A 811 5.09 -13.04 -10.73
CA LEU A 811 4.55 -13.16 -12.08
C LEU A 811 3.54 -12.05 -12.31
N THR A 812 3.69 -11.34 -13.42
CA THR A 812 2.68 -10.42 -13.94
C THR A 812 2.46 -10.72 -15.41
N THR A 813 1.24 -11.02 -15.79
CA THR A 813 0.88 -11.25 -17.19
C THR A 813 -0.41 -10.54 -17.54
N TYR A 814 -0.46 -10.01 -18.77
CA TYR A 814 -1.64 -9.33 -19.31
C TYR A 814 -2.09 -9.98 -20.63
N ASP A 815 -3.38 -9.92 -20.95
CA ASP A 815 -3.94 -10.15 -22.30
C ASP A 815 -4.74 -8.92 -22.71
N TYR A 816 -4.13 -8.02 -23.47
CA TYR A 816 -4.76 -6.81 -24.00
C TYR A 816 -5.42 -7.09 -25.34
N ARG A 817 -6.71 -6.76 -25.46
CA ARG A 817 -7.46 -6.87 -26.70
C ARG A 817 -8.24 -5.61 -27.03
N TYR A 818 -8.12 -5.19 -28.28
CA TYR A 818 -8.77 -3.97 -28.79
C TYR A 818 -9.85 -4.31 -29.82
N ASP A 819 -10.99 -3.64 -29.73
CA ASP A 819 -12.15 -3.88 -30.59
C ASP A 819 -11.94 -3.30 -32.00
N LEU A 820 -11.29 -2.13 -32.13
CA LEU A 820 -11.05 -1.46 -33.43
C LEU A 820 -9.62 -1.62 -33.95
N THR A 821 -8.68 -2.05 -33.11
CA THR A 821 -7.27 -2.19 -33.49
C THR A 821 -6.69 -3.56 -33.09
N PRO A 822 -7.29 -4.67 -33.55
CA PRO A 822 -6.91 -6.02 -33.12
C PRO A 822 -5.49 -6.44 -33.52
N ALA A 823 -4.93 -5.83 -34.58
CA ALA A 823 -3.53 -6.00 -34.97
C ALA A 823 -2.55 -5.62 -33.86
N PHE A 824 -2.98 -4.75 -32.93
CA PHE A 824 -2.18 -4.29 -31.79
C PHE A 824 -2.52 -5.01 -30.49
N ASN A 825 -3.15 -6.18 -30.51
CA ASN A 825 -3.29 -6.98 -29.28
C ASN A 825 -1.91 -7.33 -28.71
N ASN A 826 -1.80 -7.44 -27.38
CA ASN A 826 -0.52 -7.75 -26.73
C ASN A 826 -0.69 -8.69 -25.55
N ARG A 827 0.36 -9.47 -25.27
CA ARG A 827 0.45 -10.34 -24.10
C ARG A 827 1.80 -10.20 -23.39
N PRO A 828 2.06 -9.03 -22.77
CA PRO A 828 3.30 -8.85 -22.03
C PRO A 828 3.32 -9.77 -20.81
N LEU A 829 4.52 -10.25 -20.50
CA LEU A 829 4.85 -11.13 -19.40
C LEU A 829 6.07 -10.58 -18.68
N SER A 830 5.98 -10.49 -17.37
CA SER A 830 7.10 -10.21 -16.47
C SER A 830 7.16 -11.33 -15.44
N LEU A 831 8.30 -12.00 -15.34
CA LEU A 831 8.55 -13.06 -14.37
C LEU A 831 9.89 -12.79 -13.68
N ILE A 832 9.84 -12.50 -12.39
CA ILE A 832 11.02 -12.33 -11.54
C ILE A 832 11.04 -13.47 -10.56
N TYR A 833 12.07 -14.31 -10.59
CA TYR A 833 12.16 -15.45 -9.68
C TYR A 833 13.59 -15.62 -9.18
N GLY A 834 13.75 -16.19 -8.00
CA GLY A 834 15.06 -16.27 -7.40
C GLY A 834 15.16 -17.21 -6.21
N LEU A 835 16.40 -17.41 -5.80
CA LEU A 835 16.78 -18.18 -4.63
C LEU A 835 17.62 -17.30 -3.72
N ARG A 836 17.20 -17.19 -2.46
CA ARG A 836 17.93 -16.53 -1.39
C ARG A 836 18.36 -17.57 -0.37
N LEU A 837 19.65 -17.65 -0.11
CA LEU A 837 20.25 -18.52 0.89
C LEU A 837 20.95 -17.67 1.94
N ARG A 838 20.86 -18.11 3.18
CA ARG A 838 21.54 -17.49 4.31
C ARG A 838 22.03 -18.55 5.28
N LEU A 839 23.30 -18.44 5.64
CA LEU A 839 23.95 -19.24 6.65
C LEU A 839 24.40 -18.33 7.79
N ASN A 840 24.05 -18.71 9.01
CA ASN A 840 24.42 -18.04 10.25
C ASN A 840 25.00 -19.09 11.20
N GLN A 841 26.29 -19.36 11.07
CA GLN A 841 26.97 -20.45 11.78
C GLN A 841 28.00 -19.89 12.76
N LYS A 842 27.69 -19.94 14.06
CA LYS A 842 28.52 -19.38 15.14
C LYS A 842 28.81 -17.88 14.89
N ARG A 843 30.06 -17.56 14.51
CA ARG A 843 30.51 -16.21 14.20
C ARG A 843 30.39 -15.86 12.71
N TRP A 844 30.11 -16.80 11.83
CA TRP A 844 30.06 -16.54 10.39
C TRP A 844 28.64 -16.24 9.93
N ILE A 845 28.51 -15.22 9.09
CA ILE A 845 27.28 -14.88 8.37
C ILE A 845 27.63 -14.96 6.90
N ALA A 846 26.81 -15.66 6.12
CA ALA A 846 26.87 -15.63 4.66
C ALA A 846 25.47 -15.51 4.10
N THR A 847 25.28 -14.64 3.12
CA THR A 847 24.04 -14.53 2.33
C THR A 847 24.40 -14.59 0.86
N THR A 848 23.52 -15.18 0.06
CA THR A 848 23.59 -15.12 -1.39
C THR A 848 22.18 -15.11 -1.94
N GLU A 849 21.96 -14.30 -2.96
CA GLU A 849 20.68 -14.17 -3.63
C GLU A 849 20.93 -14.11 -5.12
N VAL A 850 20.35 -15.06 -5.85
CA VAL A 850 20.37 -15.10 -7.31
C VAL A 850 18.94 -14.91 -7.78
N THR A 851 18.75 -13.91 -8.63
CA THR A 851 17.45 -13.55 -9.20
C THR A 851 17.56 -13.52 -10.71
N ASP A 852 16.60 -14.09 -11.42
CA ASP A 852 16.43 -13.86 -12.85
C ASP A 852 15.17 -13.02 -13.08
N SER A 853 15.34 -11.88 -13.76
CA SER A 853 14.26 -11.00 -14.21
C SER A 853 14.05 -11.24 -15.70
N TYR A 854 12.94 -11.86 -16.05
CA TYR A 854 12.57 -12.17 -17.43
C TYR A 854 11.35 -11.38 -17.87
N HIS A 855 11.47 -10.73 -19.02
CA HIS A 855 10.37 -9.98 -19.63
C HIS A 855 10.17 -10.40 -21.09
N HIS A 856 8.92 -10.37 -21.55
CA HIS A 856 8.55 -10.66 -22.94
C HIS A 856 7.30 -9.87 -23.35
N GLY A 857 7.17 -9.55 -24.64
CA GLY A 857 6.01 -8.84 -25.21
C GLY A 857 6.09 -7.31 -25.14
N TYR A 858 7.30 -6.76 -24.98
CA TYR A 858 7.57 -5.31 -24.97
C TYR A 858 8.13 -4.83 -26.33
N LEU A 859 8.07 -3.53 -26.62
CA LEU A 859 8.56 -2.87 -27.84
C LEU A 859 10.09 -2.89 -27.92
N SER A 860 10.78 -2.60 -26.81
CA SER A 860 12.24 -2.55 -26.78
C SER A 860 12.85 -3.96 -26.66
N ALA A 861 13.74 -4.32 -27.61
CA ALA A 861 14.47 -5.58 -27.55
C ALA A 861 15.33 -5.71 -26.28
N ASP A 862 15.86 -4.60 -25.74
CA ASP A 862 16.65 -4.60 -24.50
C ASP A 862 15.82 -5.06 -23.28
N ILE A 863 14.51 -4.80 -23.29
CA ILE A 863 13.61 -5.24 -22.21
C ILE A 863 13.35 -6.74 -22.31
N ASN A 864 13.18 -7.28 -23.53
CA ASN A 864 12.75 -8.66 -23.79
C ASN A 864 13.85 -9.72 -23.61
N ARG A 865 14.47 -9.82 -22.44
CA ARG A 865 15.53 -10.80 -22.16
C ARG A 865 15.57 -11.25 -20.69
N HIS A 866 16.34 -12.31 -20.44
CA HIS A 866 16.74 -12.71 -19.10
C HIS A 866 17.80 -11.75 -18.54
N ARG A 867 17.67 -11.41 -17.26
CA ARG A 867 18.61 -10.56 -16.52
C ARG A 867 18.88 -11.21 -15.18
N VAL A 868 19.99 -11.95 -15.13
CA VAL A 868 20.43 -12.61 -13.89
C VAL A 868 21.20 -11.60 -13.04
N ILE A 869 20.70 -11.36 -11.84
CA ILE A 869 21.27 -10.50 -10.80
C ILE A 869 21.77 -11.42 -9.68
N TRP A 870 22.98 -11.17 -9.20
CA TRP A 870 23.57 -11.95 -8.11
C TRP A 870 24.11 -11.01 -7.03
N ASN A 871 23.54 -11.13 -5.83
CA ASN A 871 23.98 -10.43 -4.62
C ASN A 871 24.59 -11.44 -3.64
N GLY A 872 25.59 -11.01 -2.87
CA GLY A 872 26.21 -11.84 -1.84
C GLY A 872 26.83 -11.04 -0.71
N GLU A 873 26.88 -11.63 0.48
CA GLU A 873 27.58 -11.09 1.63
C GLU A 873 28.25 -12.22 2.41
N ILE A 874 29.47 -12.00 2.89
CA ILE A 874 30.13 -12.90 3.82
C ILE A 874 30.82 -12.10 4.93
N GLY A 875 30.64 -12.50 6.18
CA GLY A 875 31.16 -11.74 7.30
C GLY A 875 31.35 -12.54 8.58
N VAL A 876 32.00 -11.88 9.53
CA VAL A 876 32.33 -12.39 10.85
C VAL A 876 31.76 -11.49 11.92
N LYS A 877 31.07 -12.08 12.89
CA LYS A 877 30.61 -11.44 14.12
C LYS A 877 31.76 -11.27 15.10
N LEU A 878 31.82 -10.09 15.70
CA LEU A 878 32.82 -9.65 16.67
C LEU A 878 32.13 -9.33 18.00
N PHE A 879 32.91 -9.14 19.06
CA PHE A 879 32.44 -8.65 20.37
C PHE A 879 31.18 -9.34 20.93
N HIS A 880 31.16 -10.67 21.01
CA HIS A 880 29.98 -11.43 21.47
C HIS A 880 28.69 -11.15 20.66
N ASN A 881 28.83 -11.03 19.34
CA ASN A 881 27.76 -10.72 18.38
C ASN A 881 27.23 -9.27 18.45
N GLN A 882 27.90 -8.36 19.15
CA GLN A 882 27.54 -6.94 19.16
C GLN A 882 28.03 -6.17 17.94
N ALA A 883 28.94 -6.75 17.15
CA ALA A 883 29.36 -6.16 15.88
C ALA A 883 29.54 -7.21 14.80
N ALA A 884 29.55 -6.78 13.54
CA ALA A 884 29.88 -7.61 12.40
C ALA A 884 30.76 -6.85 11.40
N LEU A 885 31.70 -7.56 10.80
CA LEU A 885 32.48 -7.10 9.66
C LEU A 885 32.19 -8.04 8.48
N SER A 886 31.69 -7.51 7.37
CA SER A 886 31.35 -8.29 6.19
C SER A 886 31.87 -7.67 4.89
N LEU A 887 32.15 -8.52 3.92
CA LEU A 887 32.32 -8.16 2.52
C LEU A 887 30.96 -8.36 1.83
N ARG A 888 30.42 -7.29 1.27
CA ARG A 888 29.13 -7.26 0.57
C ARG A 888 29.37 -6.97 -0.90
N ALA A 889 28.69 -7.69 -1.77
CA ALA A 889 28.66 -7.49 -3.21
C ALA A 889 27.20 -7.42 -3.67
N GLN A 890 26.85 -6.36 -4.41
CA GLN A 890 25.55 -6.19 -5.06
C GLN A 890 25.73 -6.18 -6.57
N ASP A 891 24.77 -6.79 -7.26
CA ASP A 891 24.72 -7.00 -8.70
C ASP A 891 26.09 -7.37 -9.30
N ILE A 892 26.67 -8.48 -8.85
CA ILE A 892 27.99 -8.99 -9.28
C ILE A 892 28.07 -9.09 -10.82
N LEU A 893 26.93 -9.35 -11.48
CA LEU A 893 26.83 -9.56 -12.91
C LEU A 893 26.54 -8.28 -13.73
N ARG A 894 26.28 -7.14 -13.07
CA ARG A 894 26.03 -5.83 -13.70
C ARG A 894 24.86 -5.82 -14.68
N ASN A 895 23.75 -6.45 -14.30
CA ASN A 895 22.58 -6.65 -15.19
C ASN A 895 21.31 -5.91 -14.75
N PHE A 896 21.34 -5.21 -13.61
CA PHE A 896 20.16 -4.52 -13.08
C PHE A 896 19.75 -3.31 -13.95
N ASN A 897 18.53 -3.34 -14.49
CA ASN A 897 17.86 -2.16 -15.05
C ASN A 897 16.46 -2.03 -14.48
N CYS A 898 15.98 -0.80 -14.40
CA CYS A 898 14.57 -0.50 -14.18
C CYS A 898 13.86 -0.38 -15.52
N THR A 899 12.68 -0.97 -15.60
CA THR A 899 11.81 -0.91 -16.79
C THR A 899 10.40 -0.60 -16.35
N ASN A 900 9.71 0.28 -17.06
CA ASN A 900 8.29 0.58 -16.85
C ASN A 900 7.57 0.64 -18.20
N ALA A 901 6.33 0.16 -18.24
CA ALA A 901 5.52 0.13 -19.45
C ALA A 901 4.06 0.52 -19.16
N THR A 902 3.52 1.39 -20.00
CA THR A 902 2.10 1.78 -20.00
C THR A 902 1.47 1.37 -21.31
N ILE A 903 0.33 0.67 -21.23
CA ILE A 903 -0.43 0.22 -22.39
C ILE A 903 -1.87 0.73 -22.26
N SER A 904 -2.38 1.35 -23.32
CA SER A 904 -3.73 1.90 -23.43
C SER A 904 -4.38 1.52 -24.76
N ALA A 905 -5.62 1.97 -24.99
CA ALA A 905 -6.35 1.75 -26.23
C ALA A 905 -5.77 2.45 -27.47
N TYR A 906 -4.83 3.39 -27.30
CA TYR A 906 -4.28 4.20 -28.39
C TYR A 906 -2.74 4.36 -28.35
N GLU A 907 -2.06 3.87 -27.32
CA GLU A 907 -0.61 4.02 -27.15
C GLU A 907 -0.02 2.87 -26.31
N ARG A 908 1.19 2.46 -26.68
CA ARG A 908 2.12 1.69 -25.84
C ARG A 908 3.34 2.58 -25.59
N SER A 909 3.75 2.72 -24.34
CA SER A 909 4.93 3.50 -23.96
C SER A 909 5.76 2.71 -22.98
N GLU A 910 7.06 2.67 -23.19
CA GLU A 910 8.04 1.93 -22.41
C GLU A 910 9.19 2.85 -22.06
N THR A 911 9.73 2.68 -20.86
CA THR A 911 10.88 3.41 -20.36
C THR A 911 11.84 2.47 -19.67
N TRP A 912 13.14 2.72 -19.82
CA TRP A 912 14.16 1.97 -19.10
C TRP A 912 15.34 2.84 -18.72
N SER A 913 16.04 2.42 -17.67
CA SER A 913 17.20 3.10 -17.14
C SER A 913 18.10 2.13 -16.37
N THR A 914 19.38 2.46 -16.32
CA THR A 914 20.36 1.78 -15.45
C THR A 914 20.41 2.50 -14.11
N GLN A 915 20.05 1.82 -13.02
CA GLN A 915 20.21 2.37 -11.68
C GLN A 915 21.53 1.91 -11.06
N PHE A 916 22.05 2.67 -10.08
CA PHE A 916 23.21 2.23 -9.30
C PHE A 916 22.87 1.01 -8.44
N TYR A 917 23.34 -0.18 -8.86
CA TYR A 917 23.17 -1.44 -8.11
C TYR A 917 24.43 -2.31 -8.03
N HIS A 918 25.52 -1.94 -8.71
CA HIS A 918 26.79 -2.66 -8.64
C HIS A 918 27.70 -2.03 -7.60
N PHE A 919 28.06 -2.81 -6.58
CA PHE A 919 28.94 -2.37 -5.51
C PHE A 919 29.63 -3.57 -4.88
N ILE A 920 30.92 -3.45 -4.60
CA ILE A 920 31.65 -4.37 -3.72
C ILE A 920 32.32 -3.56 -2.63
N GLY A 921 31.99 -3.86 -1.38
CA GLY A 921 32.61 -3.16 -0.26
C GLY A 921 32.49 -3.84 1.07
N ILE A 922 33.16 -3.23 2.04
CA ILE A 922 33.25 -3.68 3.41
C ILE A 922 32.15 -2.98 4.20
N ARG A 923 31.35 -3.76 4.91
CA ARG A 923 30.34 -3.29 5.86
C ARG A 923 30.81 -3.58 7.28
N PHE A 924 30.80 -2.53 8.11
CA PHE A 924 30.91 -2.62 9.55
C PHE A 924 29.57 -2.28 10.17
N TYR A 925 29.15 -3.06 11.15
CA TYR A 925 27.90 -2.88 11.86
C TYR A 925 28.12 -3.10 13.36
N TYR A 926 27.52 -2.25 14.19
CA TYR A 926 27.62 -2.32 15.65
C TYR A 926 26.26 -2.03 16.30
N ASP A 927 25.85 -2.89 17.23
CA ASP A 927 24.65 -2.71 18.05
C ASP A 927 24.99 -2.24 19.46
N LEU A 928 24.35 -1.15 19.85
CA LEU A 928 24.32 -0.65 21.21
C LEU A 928 23.15 -1.31 21.95
N GLU A 929 23.45 -2.35 22.72
CA GLU A 929 22.49 -2.96 23.63
C GLU A 929 22.84 -2.71 25.11
N PRO A 930 21.85 -2.37 25.94
CA PRO A 930 22.07 -2.21 27.37
C PRO A 930 22.37 -3.59 27.99
N LYS A 931 23.55 -3.74 28.61
CA LYS A 931 23.95 -4.99 29.28
C LYS A 931 22.83 -5.53 30.17
N LYS A 932 22.51 -6.82 30.05
CA LYS A 932 21.71 -7.55 31.04
C LYS A 932 22.44 -7.38 32.38
N ARG A 933 21.88 -6.59 33.30
CA ARG A 933 22.30 -6.67 34.71
C ARG A 933 21.94 -8.09 35.14
N LYS A 934 22.97 -8.87 35.48
CA LYS A 934 22.85 -10.23 36.00
C LYS A 934 22.01 -10.26 37.26
#